data_AF-A0A8C3P771-F1
#
_entry.id   AF-A0A8C3P771-F1
#
_cell.length_a   1.000
_cell.length_b   1.000
_cell.length_c   1.000
_cell.angle_alpha   90.00
_cell.angle_beta   90.00
_cell.angle_gamma   90.00
#
_symmetry.space_group_name_H-M   'P 1'
#
loop_
_entity.id
_entity.type
_entity.pdbx_description
1 polymer ?
#
loop_
_entity_poly.entity_id
_entity_poly.type
_entity_poly.pdbx_seq_one_letter_code
_entity_poly.pdbx_strand_id
1 'polypeptide(L)'
;MIRSSVFKLFSAGKLPGTRVAELKAKYTALHETVISLQESEIQLLQDAKRFTVEIEQQQQALEKADQFPEGFTSEVSRMRQQLLKYQNEYTAIKEREYELQYKLNSLQEDKRLLQREYERIPKQGETEKKMKVVKENCEELRKETIQRRMEIKALKEDVTSKQRLMLREQKEVEELLEQQDDLKDELVRLHAIPVQLGKEMDKIKRKTLDAEKKKKILVDHVQELNDALKKMEKKSEEVLEEKEDVMKELDGKRALLESKEREFNHLTKLLEMSKENEATALADRAVLEIGLRNCLLEKQKQHDNLIYKQREKDRDLRNLKKMEMQLKIAYDSMEQIKLLHERLTLEVDAIPKDDGTLVERRKDLQKEVEMNKRNLAQEKMTTDVEAHMLEQCIAEEDQLFKEQERCRDELASLARLTQVKADEREQKSKDFLKAQIRLHNIIKEIKTKELEIREYKKNKKEIQRQLKGFAKMYDIIRNERNKCVNLVHTARQKTTEIKERVKMLENEMEILRSNVIIKERKLQKNLLKHSNNIAIKDSIQSDVCKVIATLQEMKEKREQQLLDVDRLTNMLTHIEEEMVQLRKKYERAVLRRNESGVLLIEREEEVCIFYEKINIQEMMSRNGDIEIQVMDEKIRFLNLKLAEKKRQIELSLKTLPMKNALDADLVVLQIQYSQCKDRIKSLEKRFADPEGKNRKRALEGKDPSLPELFKKIEELEIQLVQKEEKLLEKDFIYEQVSRLTDRLRTKTENGKEDTLILAKRMNEIQQKIKDKTQKMMALIAELSMKQAITIKLQQEMRDKEQFLLTVSSRIEKGLPPPKETEIEWMKVLRNEEMHKAAAEAREKRAAEEEQYALPNSIYTTAEQRPNAYIPDDENVLPLPRPYGALAPFKPTEPGSNMRHIRKPIVKPIEI
;
A
#
# COMPACT_ATOMS: atom_id res chain seq x y z
N MET A 1 57.39 12.07 -45.06
CA MET A 1 58.15 12.82 -46.11
C MET A 1 57.32 13.22 -47.32
N ILE A 2 56.54 12.33 -47.96
CA ILE A 2 55.87 12.53 -49.28
C ILE A 2 55.17 13.89 -49.46
N ARG A 3 54.44 14.41 -48.45
CA ARG A 3 53.77 15.73 -48.50
C ARG A 3 54.71 16.89 -48.92
N SER A 4 56.00 16.83 -48.58
CA SER A 4 56.99 17.87 -48.93
C SER A 4 57.36 17.84 -50.41
N SER A 5 57.66 16.65 -50.95
CA SER A 5 58.06 16.47 -52.35
C SER A 5 56.94 16.85 -53.33
N VAL A 6 55.69 16.48 -53.02
CA VAL A 6 54.53 16.84 -53.85
C VAL A 6 54.31 18.35 -53.89
N PHE A 7 54.49 19.05 -52.75
CA PHE A 7 54.36 20.50 -52.72
C PHE A 7 55.48 21.21 -53.52
N LYS A 8 56.72 20.71 -53.47
CA LYS A 8 57.82 21.21 -54.33
C LYS A 8 57.57 20.98 -55.82
N LEU A 9 56.96 19.86 -56.22
CA LEU A 9 56.62 19.60 -57.63
C LEU A 9 55.47 20.49 -58.14
N PHE A 10 54.52 20.83 -57.26
CA PHE A 10 53.46 21.80 -57.55
C PHE A 10 54.02 23.23 -57.69
N SER A 11 54.83 23.70 -56.74
CA SER A 11 55.44 25.04 -56.81
C SER A 11 56.51 25.19 -57.90
N ALA A 12 57.05 24.07 -58.43
CA ALA A 12 57.86 24.04 -59.64
C ALA A 12 57.04 23.98 -60.96
N GLY A 13 55.70 24.08 -60.89
CA GLY A 13 54.81 24.12 -62.04
C GLY A 13 54.64 22.81 -62.82
N LYS A 14 55.19 21.68 -62.33
CA LYS A 14 55.27 20.41 -63.08
C LYS A 14 54.07 19.47 -62.89
N LEU A 15 53.10 19.81 -62.05
CA LEU A 15 51.89 19.00 -61.82
C LEU A 15 50.63 19.87 -61.70
N PRO A 16 49.52 19.55 -62.41
CA PRO A 16 48.26 20.25 -62.27
C PRO A 16 47.60 19.98 -60.91
N GLY A 17 46.96 21.00 -60.33
CA GLY A 17 46.46 20.97 -58.95
C GLY A 17 45.42 19.86 -58.65
N THR A 18 44.60 19.47 -59.63
CA THR A 18 43.66 18.36 -59.50
C THR A 18 44.34 17.03 -59.18
N ARG A 19 45.45 16.72 -59.85
CA ARG A 19 46.20 15.46 -59.62
C ARG A 19 46.94 15.47 -58.28
N VAL A 20 47.34 16.64 -57.79
CA VAL A 20 47.90 16.83 -56.45
C VAL A 20 46.84 16.55 -55.36
N ALA A 21 45.59 16.99 -55.57
CA ALA A 21 44.49 16.73 -54.64
C ALA A 21 44.17 15.23 -54.53
N GLU A 22 44.03 14.51 -55.66
CA GLU A 22 43.80 13.05 -55.65
C GLU A 22 44.89 12.28 -54.90
N LEU A 23 46.16 12.59 -55.16
CA LEU A 23 47.29 11.90 -54.52
C LEU A 23 47.38 12.22 -53.02
N LYS A 24 47.01 13.44 -52.61
CA LYS A 24 46.93 13.83 -51.20
C LYS A 24 45.82 13.07 -50.47
N ALA A 25 44.64 12.94 -51.09
CA ALA A 25 43.49 12.22 -50.53
C ALA A 25 43.72 10.70 -50.45
N LYS A 26 44.31 10.09 -51.48
CA LYS A 26 44.68 8.66 -51.46
C LYS A 26 45.75 8.37 -50.40
N TYR A 27 46.69 9.30 -50.18
CA TYR A 27 47.69 9.15 -49.12
C TYR A 27 47.12 9.31 -47.71
N THR A 28 46.14 10.19 -47.47
CA THR A 28 45.49 10.27 -46.14
C THR A 28 44.67 9.02 -45.84
N ALA A 29 43.82 8.57 -46.77
CA ALA A 29 43.02 7.36 -46.59
C ALA A 29 43.92 6.14 -46.29
N LEU A 30 45.01 5.95 -47.04
CA LEU A 30 45.94 4.84 -46.79
C LEU A 30 46.62 4.95 -45.42
N HIS A 31 47.01 6.16 -45.01
CA HIS A 31 47.65 6.39 -43.71
C HIS A 31 46.70 6.10 -42.54
N GLU A 32 45.44 6.52 -42.66
CA GLU A 32 44.38 6.27 -41.68
C GLU A 32 44.10 4.76 -41.55
N THR A 33 43.98 4.02 -42.67
CA THR A 33 43.79 2.56 -42.63
C THR A 33 44.96 1.80 -41.99
N VAL A 34 46.20 2.29 -42.14
CA VAL A 34 47.37 1.66 -41.51
C VAL A 34 47.37 1.90 -39.99
N ILE A 35 46.96 3.08 -39.53
CA ILE A 35 46.82 3.36 -38.09
C ILE A 35 45.76 2.43 -37.48
N SER A 36 44.56 2.34 -38.06
CA SER A 36 43.49 1.49 -37.51
C SER A 36 43.87 0.00 -37.49
N LEU A 37 44.66 -0.48 -38.47
CA LEU A 37 45.15 -1.85 -38.47
C LEU A 37 46.16 -2.08 -37.32
N GLN A 38 47.12 -1.18 -37.13
CA GLN A 38 48.09 -1.28 -36.03
C GLN A 38 47.43 -1.23 -34.65
N GLU A 39 46.40 -0.40 -34.47
CA GLU A 39 45.61 -0.35 -33.24
C GLU A 39 44.85 -1.67 -32.98
N SER A 40 44.26 -2.27 -34.03
CA SER A 40 43.56 -3.56 -33.92
C SER A 40 44.51 -4.74 -33.61
N GLU A 41 45.71 -4.74 -34.20
CA GLU A 41 46.74 -5.77 -33.95
C GLU A 41 47.26 -5.71 -32.51
N ILE A 42 47.43 -4.49 -31.97
CA ILE A 42 47.81 -4.27 -30.56
C ILE A 42 46.71 -4.77 -29.60
N GLN A 43 45.43 -4.55 -29.91
CA GLN A 43 44.32 -5.06 -29.08
C GLN A 43 44.28 -6.60 -29.06
N LEU A 44 44.32 -7.24 -30.23
CA LEU A 44 44.31 -8.71 -30.33
C LEU A 44 45.51 -9.36 -29.61
N LEU A 45 46.68 -8.71 -29.61
CA LEU A 45 47.85 -9.14 -28.84
C LEU A 45 47.72 -8.94 -27.32
N GLN A 46 46.85 -8.06 -26.84
CA GLN A 46 46.53 -7.92 -25.41
C GLN A 46 45.52 -8.98 -24.97
N ASP A 47 44.47 -9.22 -25.76
CA ASP A 47 43.46 -10.24 -25.45
C ASP A 47 44.03 -11.66 -25.50
N ALA A 48 44.88 -11.97 -26.48
CA ALA A 48 45.58 -13.26 -26.54
C ALA A 48 46.42 -13.53 -25.28
N LYS A 49 47.10 -12.50 -24.75
CA LYS A 49 47.86 -12.60 -23.49
C LYS A 49 46.96 -12.78 -22.27
N ARG A 50 45.78 -12.15 -22.22
CA ARG A 50 44.80 -12.37 -21.16
C ARG A 50 44.32 -13.82 -21.13
N PHE A 51 43.86 -14.34 -22.27
CA PHE A 51 43.34 -15.71 -22.34
C PHE A 51 44.42 -16.77 -22.07
N THR A 52 45.68 -16.51 -22.42
CA THR A 52 46.81 -17.41 -22.06
C THR A 52 46.93 -17.52 -20.53
N VAL A 53 46.88 -16.39 -19.81
CA VAL A 53 46.98 -16.35 -18.33
C VAL A 53 45.75 -16.99 -17.66
N GLU A 54 44.55 -16.82 -18.20
CA GLU A 54 43.35 -17.50 -17.67
C GLU A 54 43.41 -19.02 -17.85
N ILE A 55 43.92 -19.50 -18.98
CA ILE A 55 44.12 -20.94 -19.24
C ILE A 55 45.18 -21.52 -18.29
N GLU A 56 46.32 -20.84 -18.10
CA GLU A 56 47.35 -21.26 -17.15
C GLU A 56 46.82 -21.34 -15.71
N GLN A 57 45.96 -20.39 -15.29
CA GLN A 57 45.32 -20.41 -13.97
C GLN A 57 44.33 -21.57 -13.81
N GLN A 58 43.53 -21.89 -14.83
CA GLN A 58 42.61 -23.02 -14.80
C GLN A 58 43.35 -24.37 -14.79
N GLN A 59 44.45 -24.49 -15.54
CA GLN A 59 45.31 -25.67 -15.51
C GLN A 59 45.95 -25.86 -14.13
N GLN A 60 46.50 -24.81 -13.52
CA GLN A 60 47.04 -24.89 -12.15
C GLN A 60 45.99 -25.17 -11.07
N ALA A 61 44.71 -24.91 -11.33
CA ALA A 61 43.62 -25.28 -10.42
C ALA A 61 43.28 -26.77 -10.52
N LEU A 62 43.30 -27.34 -11.73
CA LEU A 62 43.10 -28.78 -11.97
C LEU A 62 44.29 -29.61 -11.47
N GLU A 63 45.53 -29.22 -11.75
CA GLU A 63 46.72 -29.94 -11.24
C GLU A 63 46.75 -30.00 -9.70
N LYS A 64 46.21 -28.99 -9.00
CA LYS A 64 46.08 -28.97 -7.53
C LYS A 64 44.89 -29.78 -7.00
N ALA A 65 43.96 -30.20 -7.86
CA ALA A 65 42.88 -31.12 -7.52
C ALA A 65 43.30 -32.59 -7.76
N ASP A 66 44.01 -32.85 -8.86
CA ASP A 66 44.45 -34.20 -9.24
C ASP A 66 45.69 -34.68 -8.44
N GLN A 67 46.55 -33.77 -7.94
CA GLN A 67 47.69 -34.12 -7.09
C GLN A 67 47.30 -34.35 -5.61
N PHE A 68 46.49 -35.39 -5.36
CA PHE A 68 46.31 -35.91 -4.00
C PHE A 68 47.59 -36.66 -3.55
N PRO A 69 48.16 -36.40 -2.36
CA PRO A 69 49.47 -36.93 -1.99
C PRO A 69 49.41 -38.42 -1.58
N GLU A 70 49.58 -39.32 -2.55
CA GLU A 70 50.03 -40.69 -2.30
C GLU A 70 51.46 -40.65 -1.76
N GLY A 71 51.69 -41.02 -0.48
CA GLY A 71 53.07 -41.09 0.03
C GLY A 71 53.34 -40.96 1.52
N PHE A 72 52.34 -40.79 2.40
CA PHE A 72 52.55 -40.96 3.85
C PHE A 72 51.72 -42.11 4.41
N THR A 73 52.26 -43.32 4.22
CA THR A 73 51.70 -44.60 4.66
C THR A 73 51.86 -44.79 6.17
N SER A 74 50.93 -44.24 6.95
CA SER A 74 50.55 -44.85 8.22
C SER A 74 49.41 -45.85 7.98
N GLU A 75 49.33 -46.92 8.77
CA GLU A 75 48.35 -48.00 8.56
C GLU A 75 46.90 -47.52 8.66
N VAL A 76 46.65 -46.47 9.46
CA VAL A 76 45.36 -45.81 9.66
C VAL A 76 44.81 -45.26 8.34
N SER A 77 45.67 -44.71 7.48
CA SER A 77 45.27 -44.19 6.16
C SER A 77 44.78 -45.32 5.25
N ARG A 78 45.50 -46.46 5.21
CA ARG A 78 45.17 -47.60 4.35
C ARG A 78 43.86 -48.28 4.77
N MET A 79 43.65 -48.47 6.08
CA MET A 79 42.39 -49.00 6.63
C MET A 79 41.18 -48.14 6.22
N ARG A 80 41.28 -46.81 6.35
CA ARG A 80 40.18 -45.89 6.01
C ARG A 80 39.84 -45.91 4.52
N GLN A 81 40.83 -46.02 3.64
CA GLN A 81 40.61 -46.07 2.19
C GLN A 81 39.90 -47.34 1.72
N GLN A 82 40.17 -48.50 2.34
CA GLN A 82 39.45 -49.74 2.05
C GLN A 82 38.02 -49.75 2.61
N LEU A 83 37.83 -49.26 3.85
CA LEU A 83 36.52 -49.24 4.50
C LEU A 83 35.53 -48.35 3.74
N LEU A 84 35.98 -47.19 3.26
CA LEU A 84 35.16 -46.26 2.47
C LEU A 84 34.71 -46.86 1.12
N LYS A 85 35.57 -47.63 0.43
CA LYS A 85 35.18 -48.30 -0.83
C LYS A 85 34.05 -49.30 -0.61
N TYR A 86 34.21 -50.23 0.34
CA TYR A 86 33.20 -51.27 0.58
C TYR A 86 31.86 -50.71 1.09
N GLN A 87 31.86 -49.60 1.84
CA GLN A 87 30.61 -48.93 2.24
C GLN A 87 29.88 -48.30 1.03
N ASN A 88 30.61 -47.63 0.13
CA ASN A 88 30.03 -46.97 -1.04
C ASN A 88 29.51 -47.97 -2.08
N GLU A 89 30.23 -49.07 -2.31
CA GLU A 89 29.82 -50.12 -3.25
C GLU A 89 28.58 -50.88 -2.76
N TYR A 90 28.52 -51.22 -1.47
CA TYR A 90 27.42 -52.00 -0.90
C TYR A 90 26.10 -51.21 -0.76
N THR A 91 26.19 -49.90 -0.48
CA THR A 91 25.00 -49.02 -0.41
C THR A 91 24.34 -48.87 -1.79
N ALA A 92 25.13 -48.58 -2.84
CA ALA A 92 24.65 -48.48 -4.21
C ALA A 92 24.01 -49.78 -4.76
N ILE A 93 24.47 -50.95 -4.28
CA ILE A 93 23.86 -52.25 -4.61
C ILE A 93 22.49 -52.40 -3.93
N LYS A 94 22.40 -52.07 -2.63
CA LYS A 94 21.15 -52.17 -1.85
C LYS A 94 20.03 -51.27 -2.38
N GLU A 95 20.35 -50.03 -2.75
CA GLU A 95 19.37 -49.09 -3.30
C GLU A 95 18.78 -49.60 -4.63
N ARG A 96 19.63 -50.14 -5.51
CA ARG A 96 19.20 -50.79 -6.77
C ARG A 96 18.32 -52.01 -6.53
N GLU A 97 18.68 -52.87 -5.57
CA GLU A 97 17.87 -54.05 -5.26
C GLU A 97 16.48 -53.65 -4.75
N TYR A 98 16.38 -52.67 -3.85
CA TYR A 98 15.11 -52.17 -3.31
C TYR A 98 14.20 -51.59 -4.42
N GLU A 99 14.75 -50.74 -5.30
CA GLU A 99 13.99 -50.20 -6.42
C GLU A 99 13.48 -51.29 -7.37
N LEU A 100 14.32 -52.27 -7.69
CA LEU A 100 13.97 -53.35 -8.61
C LEU A 100 12.91 -54.28 -8.00
N GLN A 101 13.00 -54.62 -6.71
CA GLN A 101 11.97 -55.41 -6.04
C GLN A 101 10.62 -54.68 -5.97
N TYR A 102 10.61 -53.37 -5.67
CA TYR A 102 9.38 -52.57 -5.65
C TYR A 102 8.72 -52.47 -7.04
N LYS A 103 9.52 -52.23 -8.09
CA LYS A 103 9.06 -52.20 -9.49
C LYS A 103 8.60 -53.57 -9.97
N LEU A 104 9.26 -54.66 -9.56
CA LEU A 104 8.84 -56.03 -9.90
C LEU A 104 7.48 -56.37 -9.28
N ASN A 105 7.27 -56.04 -8.00
CA ASN A 105 6.04 -56.39 -7.29
C ASN A 105 4.82 -55.63 -7.84
N SER A 106 4.95 -54.32 -8.09
CA SER A 106 3.89 -53.52 -8.73
C SER A 106 3.52 -54.09 -10.11
N LEU A 107 4.52 -54.34 -10.97
CA LEU A 107 4.29 -54.94 -12.29
C LEU A 107 3.75 -56.37 -12.26
N GLN A 108 3.99 -57.15 -11.18
CA GLN A 108 3.38 -58.49 -11.02
C GLN A 108 1.91 -58.41 -10.62
N GLU A 109 1.52 -57.45 -9.79
CA GLU A 109 0.12 -57.27 -9.39
C GLU A 109 -0.71 -56.68 -10.54
N ASP A 110 -0.17 -55.68 -11.25
CA ASP A 110 -0.75 -55.16 -12.51
C ASP A 110 -0.91 -56.29 -13.54
N LYS A 111 0.12 -57.12 -13.74
CA LYS A 111 0.06 -58.27 -14.65
C LYS A 111 -1.01 -59.28 -14.23
N ARG A 112 -1.21 -59.55 -12.93
CA ARG A 112 -2.26 -60.44 -12.43
C ARG A 112 -3.67 -59.90 -12.68
N LEU A 113 -3.87 -58.59 -12.54
CA LEU A 113 -5.13 -57.94 -12.86
C LEU A 113 -5.39 -58.01 -14.38
N LEU A 114 -4.42 -57.55 -15.19
CA LEU A 114 -4.51 -57.55 -16.65
C LEU A 114 -4.68 -58.95 -17.25
N GLN A 115 -4.05 -60.00 -16.69
CA GLN A 115 -4.26 -61.38 -17.17
C GLN A 115 -5.71 -61.87 -16.92
N ARG A 116 -6.32 -61.52 -15.78
CA ARG A 116 -7.72 -61.86 -15.48
C ARG A 116 -8.72 -61.12 -16.36
N GLU A 117 -8.37 -59.92 -16.82
CA GLU A 117 -9.14 -59.19 -17.83
C GLU A 117 -8.91 -59.77 -19.24
N TYR A 118 -7.67 -60.09 -19.59
CA TYR A 118 -7.29 -60.65 -20.89
C TYR A 118 -7.96 -62.00 -21.18
N GLU A 119 -8.10 -62.88 -20.18
CA GLU A 119 -8.84 -64.14 -20.32
C GLU A 119 -10.36 -63.96 -20.52
N ARG A 120 -10.90 -62.77 -20.26
CA ARG A 120 -12.29 -62.40 -20.56
C ARG A 120 -12.45 -61.67 -21.91
N ILE A 121 -11.37 -61.47 -22.67
CA ILE A 121 -11.38 -60.75 -23.95
C ILE A 121 -11.22 -61.75 -25.11
N PRO A 122 -12.05 -61.68 -26.18
CA PRO A 122 -12.04 -62.65 -27.27
C PRO A 122 -10.79 -62.58 -28.16
N LYS A 123 -10.42 -63.74 -28.74
CA LYS A 123 -9.11 -63.97 -29.37
C LYS A 123 -8.88 -63.22 -30.69
N GLN A 124 -7.59 -62.97 -30.95
CA GLN A 124 -7.05 -61.93 -31.84
C GLN A 124 -7.36 -62.05 -33.35
N GLY A 125 -7.72 -63.25 -33.84
CA GLY A 125 -7.96 -63.47 -35.27
C GLY A 125 -9.28 -62.91 -35.82
N GLU A 126 -10.32 -62.84 -35.00
CA GLU A 126 -11.58 -62.20 -35.40
C GLU A 126 -11.58 -60.69 -35.14
N THR A 127 -10.89 -60.25 -34.08
CA THR A 127 -10.86 -58.84 -33.69
C THR A 127 -10.11 -57.99 -34.69
N GLU A 128 -9.13 -58.49 -35.43
CA GLU A 128 -8.47 -57.70 -36.49
C GLU A 128 -9.36 -57.49 -37.73
N LYS A 129 -10.11 -58.51 -38.17
CA LYS A 129 -11.10 -58.34 -39.27
C LYS A 129 -12.24 -57.42 -38.83
N LYS A 130 -12.76 -57.60 -37.61
CA LYS A 130 -13.77 -56.71 -37.02
C LYS A 130 -13.22 -55.31 -36.80
N MET A 131 -11.94 -55.12 -36.45
CA MET A 131 -11.31 -53.81 -36.26
C MET A 131 -11.00 -53.08 -37.57
N LYS A 132 -10.70 -53.77 -38.69
CA LYS A 132 -10.65 -53.10 -40.00
C LYS A 132 -12.03 -52.57 -40.39
N VAL A 133 -13.05 -53.44 -40.40
CA VAL A 133 -14.43 -53.06 -40.72
C VAL A 133 -14.95 -51.99 -39.75
N VAL A 134 -14.64 -52.05 -38.45
CA VAL A 134 -15.02 -51.00 -37.49
C VAL A 134 -14.19 -49.73 -37.66
N LYS A 135 -12.94 -49.76 -38.14
CA LYS A 135 -12.19 -48.52 -38.46
C LYS A 135 -12.74 -47.86 -39.72
N GLU A 136 -13.01 -48.64 -40.78
CA GLU A 136 -13.63 -48.15 -42.01
C GLU A 136 -15.04 -47.61 -41.71
N ASN A 137 -15.90 -48.38 -41.02
CA ASN A 137 -17.21 -47.92 -40.57
C ASN A 137 -17.13 -46.74 -39.57
N CYS A 138 -16.11 -46.64 -38.71
CA CYS A 138 -15.93 -45.46 -37.85
C CYS A 138 -15.40 -44.25 -38.61
N GLU A 139 -14.68 -44.41 -39.72
CA GLU A 139 -14.29 -43.31 -40.58
C GLU A 139 -15.44 -42.85 -41.47
N GLU A 140 -16.26 -43.77 -41.99
CA GLU A 140 -17.51 -43.46 -42.67
C GLU A 140 -18.51 -42.82 -41.71
N LEU A 141 -18.77 -43.41 -40.53
CA LEU A 141 -19.61 -42.77 -39.51
C LEU A 141 -19.00 -41.48 -38.95
N ARG A 142 -17.68 -41.25 -39.01
CA ARG A 142 -17.09 -39.93 -38.70
C ARG A 142 -17.30 -38.94 -39.83
N LYS A 143 -17.12 -39.34 -41.08
CA LYS A 143 -17.42 -38.51 -42.27
C LYS A 143 -18.90 -38.16 -42.28
N GLU A 144 -19.79 -39.13 -42.13
CA GLU A 144 -21.24 -38.93 -42.00
C GLU A 144 -21.57 -38.14 -40.73
N THR A 145 -20.96 -38.38 -39.57
CA THR A 145 -21.23 -37.57 -38.36
C THR A 145 -20.73 -36.13 -38.50
N ILE A 146 -19.64 -35.87 -39.24
CA ILE A 146 -19.18 -34.52 -39.55
C ILE A 146 -20.10 -33.88 -40.59
N GLN A 147 -20.51 -34.62 -41.62
CA GLN A 147 -21.42 -34.17 -42.67
C GLN A 147 -22.81 -33.89 -42.11
N ARG A 148 -23.39 -34.78 -41.30
CA ARG A 148 -24.62 -34.57 -40.51
C ARG A 148 -24.46 -33.47 -39.46
N ARG A 149 -23.27 -33.22 -38.89
CA ARG A 149 -23.03 -32.04 -38.02
C ARG A 149 -22.91 -30.75 -38.83
N MET A 150 -22.40 -30.80 -40.05
CA MET A 150 -22.37 -29.67 -40.98
C MET A 150 -23.77 -29.42 -41.56
N GLU A 151 -24.58 -30.45 -41.82
CA GLU A 151 -25.99 -30.36 -42.16
C GLU A 151 -26.82 -29.89 -40.97
N ILE A 152 -26.56 -30.34 -39.73
CA ILE A 152 -27.28 -29.85 -38.54
C ILE A 152 -26.82 -28.43 -38.16
N LYS A 153 -25.55 -28.04 -38.41
CA LYS A 153 -25.13 -26.64 -38.32
C LYS A 153 -25.76 -25.82 -39.42
N ALA A 154 -25.66 -26.24 -40.68
CA ALA A 154 -26.27 -25.58 -41.82
C ALA A 154 -27.78 -25.48 -41.66
N LEU A 155 -28.49 -26.49 -41.13
CA LEU A 155 -29.92 -26.48 -40.81
C LEU A 155 -30.25 -25.69 -39.53
N LYS A 156 -29.34 -25.51 -38.57
CA LYS A 156 -29.54 -24.57 -37.44
C LYS A 156 -29.22 -23.13 -37.82
N GLU A 157 -28.30 -22.93 -38.75
CA GLU A 157 -28.04 -21.64 -39.40
C GLU A 157 -29.14 -21.36 -40.43
N ASP A 158 -29.75 -22.36 -41.05
CA ASP A 158 -30.92 -22.25 -41.91
C ASP A 158 -32.24 -22.16 -41.13
N VAL A 159 -32.32 -22.68 -39.90
CA VAL A 159 -33.44 -22.47 -38.98
C VAL A 159 -33.31 -21.11 -38.32
N THR A 160 -32.11 -20.65 -37.94
CA THR A 160 -31.92 -19.27 -37.47
C THR A 160 -31.88 -18.24 -38.60
N SER A 161 -31.64 -18.63 -39.86
CA SER A 161 -31.90 -17.82 -41.05
C SER A 161 -33.39 -17.88 -41.40
N LYS A 162 -34.07 -19.04 -41.32
CA LYS A 162 -35.53 -19.15 -41.43
C LYS A 162 -36.26 -18.50 -40.27
N GLN A 163 -35.65 -18.29 -39.11
CA GLN A 163 -36.21 -17.52 -38.00
C GLN A 163 -35.84 -16.04 -38.09
N ARG A 164 -34.69 -15.66 -38.68
CA ARG A 164 -34.41 -14.27 -39.12
C ARG A 164 -35.08 -13.91 -40.46
N LEU A 165 -35.68 -14.89 -41.12
CA LEU A 165 -36.62 -14.74 -42.23
C LEU A 165 -38.04 -14.91 -41.73
N MET A 166 -38.36 -15.64 -40.67
CA MET A 166 -39.69 -15.62 -40.05
C MET A 166 -39.87 -14.36 -39.22
N LEU A 167 -38.84 -13.82 -38.56
CA LEU A 167 -38.86 -12.48 -37.95
C LEU A 167 -38.79 -11.36 -39.00
N ARG A 168 -38.46 -11.68 -40.26
CA ARG A 168 -38.63 -10.75 -41.39
C ARG A 168 -39.94 -10.94 -42.12
N GLU A 169 -40.46 -12.15 -42.25
CA GLU A 169 -41.76 -12.49 -42.83
C GLU A 169 -42.88 -12.16 -41.80
N GLN A 170 -42.59 -12.10 -40.49
CA GLN A 170 -43.42 -11.55 -39.42
C GLN A 170 -43.31 -10.03 -39.40
N LYS A 171 -42.12 -9.44 -39.54
CA LYS A 171 -42.00 -7.99 -39.73
C LYS A 171 -42.60 -7.52 -41.03
N GLU A 172 -42.53 -8.29 -42.10
CA GLU A 172 -43.15 -8.01 -43.41
C GLU A 172 -44.65 -8.33 -43.35
N VAL A 173 -45.15 -9.18 -42.44
CA VAL A 173 -46.59 -9.33 -42.16
C VAL A 173 -47.10 -8.25 -41.22
N GLU A 174 -46.33 -7.80 -40.23
CA GLU A 174 -46.62 -6.63 -39.40
C GLU A 174 -46.58 -5.36 -40.27
N GLU A 175 -45.56 -5.19 -41.11
CA GLU A 175 -45.41 -4.10 -42.08
C GLU A 175 -46.42 -4.23 -43.24
N LEU A 176 -46.92 -5.42 -43.61
CA LEU A 176 -48.04 -5.58 -44.56
C LEU A 176 -49.42 -5.44 -43.90
N LEU A 177 -49.54 -5.58 -42.57
CA LEU A 177 -50.76 -5.27 -41.81
C LEU A 177 -50.83 -3.77 -41.54
N GLU A 178 -49.71 -3.16 -41.10
CA GLU A 178 -49.53 -1.70 -41.06
C GLU A 178 -49.73 -1.11 -42.46
N GLN A 179 -49.10 -1.60 -43.52
CA GLN A 179 -49.41 -1.15 -44.89
C GLN A 179 -50.84 -1.49 -45.35
N GLN A 180 -51.50 -2.51 -44.81
CA GLN A 180 -52.90 -2.79 -45.15
C GLN A 180 -53.87 -1.83 -44.46
N ASP A 181 -53.53 -1.27 -43.30
CA ASP A 181 -54.34 -0.27 -42.60
C ASP A 181 -53.91 1.17 -42.97
N ASP A 182 -52.62 1.44 -43.18
CA ASP A 182 -52.11 2.67 -43.77
C ASP A 182 -52.57 2.83 -45.23
N LEU A 183 -52.68 1.78 -46.06
CA LEU A 183 -53.31 1.94 -47.39
C LEU A 183 -54.84 2.14 -47.33
N LYS A 184 -55.48 1.98 -46.16
CA LYS A 184 -56.88 2.39 -45.93
C LYS A 184 -56.96 3.84 -45.43
N ASP A 185 -56.10 4.23 -44.48
CA ASP A 185 -56.13 5.56 -43.86
C ASP A 185 -55.34 6.63 -44.66
N GLU A 186 -54.25 6.27 -45.36
CA GLU A 186 -53.55 7.15 -46.31
C GLU A 186 -54.30 7.30 -47.64
N LEU A 187 -55.25 6.42 -48.00
CA LEU A 187 -56.25 6.73 -49.03
C LEU A 187 -57.06 7.99 -48.68
N VAL A 188 -57.16 8.31 -47.38
CA VAL A 188 -57.85 9.48 -46.82
C VAL A 188 -56.87 10.58 -46.37
N ARG A 189 -55.62 10.23 -46.03
CA ARG A 189 -54.63 11.15 -45.43
C ARG A 189 -53.40 11.49 -46.30
N LEU A 190 -53.25 10.96 -47.52
CA LEU A 190 -52.31 11.49 -48.54
C LEU A 190 -52.74 12.85 -49.14
N HIS A 191 -53.07 13.77 -48.24
CA HIS A 191 -52.94 15.22 -48.37
C HIS A 191 -52.18 15.84 -47.16
N ALA A 192 -51.67 15.05 -46.19
CA ALA A 192 -51.24 15.56 -44.87
C ALA A 192 -49.92 15.02 -44.26
N ILE A 193 -49.25 14.01 -44.85
CA ILE A 193 -48.15 13.25 -44.19
C ILE A 193 -46.77 13.94 -43.99
N PRO A 194 -46.32 14.94 -44.78
CA PRO A 194 -44.96 15.51 -44.64
C PRO A 194 -44.58 16.03 -43.24
N VAL A 195 -45.55 16.31 -42.36
CA VAL A 195 -45.33 16.84 -41.01
C VAL A 195 -45.04 15.74 -39.96
N GLN A 196 -45.43 14.48 -40.22
CA GLN A 196 -45.25 13.38 -39.25
C GLN A 196 -43.98 12.58 -39.48
N LEU A 197 -43.58 12.33 -40.74
CA LEU A 197 -42.27 11.71 -41.04
C LEU A 197 -41.11 12.55 -40.50
N GLY A 198 -41.23 13.88 -40.46
CA GLY A 198 -40.26 14.74 -39.79
C GLY A 198 -40.15 14.44 -38.28
N LYS A 199 -41.27 14.15 -37.60
CA LYS A 199 -41.32 13.83 -36.16
C LYS A 199 -40.90 12.40 -35.85
N GLU A 200 -41.15 11.44 -36.73
CA GLU A 200 -40.64 10.06 -36.60
C GLU A 200 -39.15 9.98 -36.95
N MET A 201 -38.68 10.66 -38.01
CA MET A 201 -37.25 10.86 -38.24
C MET A 201 -36.60 11.60 -37.08
N ASP A 202 -37.26 12.56 -36.44
CA ASP A 202 -36.74 13.20 -35.23
C ASP A 202 -36.77 12.29 -34.01
N LYS A 203 -37.77 11.41 -33.83
CA LYS A 203 -37.74 10.38 -32.77
C LYS A 203 -36.63 9.37 -33.01
N ILE A 204 -36.40 8.95 -34.26
CA ILE A 204 -35.36 7.98 -34.62
C ILE A 204 -33.99 8.65 -34.54
N LYS A 205 -33.81 9.87 -35.06
CA LYS A 205 -32.60 10.68 -34.86
C LYS A 205 -32.36 10.97 -33.39
N ARG A 206 -33.37 11.29 -32.58
CA ARG A 206 -33.21 11.43 -31.12
C ARG A 206 -32.82 10.10 -30.51
N LYS A 207 -33.46 8.98 -30.85
CA LYS A 207 -33.06 7.64 -30.36
C LYS A 207 -31.64 7.23 -30.80
N THR A 208 -31.20 7.53 -32.02
CA THR A 208 -29.83 7.21 -32.49
C THR A 208 -28.80 8.18 -31.97
N LEU A 209 -29.10 9.48 -31.93
CA LEU A 209 -28.21 10.52 -31.40
C LEU A 209 -28.17 10.47 -29.86
N ASP A 210 -29.21 10.00 -29.19
CA ASP A 210 -29.19 9.65 -27.75
C ASP A 210 -28.55 8.29 -27.50
N ALA A 211 -28.59 7.33 -28.44
CA ALA A 211 -27.78 6.12 -28.37
C ALA A 211 -26.29 6.40 -28.67
N GLU A 212 -25.99 7.37 -29.54
CA GLU A 212 -24.64 7.86 -29.84
C GLU A 212 -24.12 8.78 -28.75
N LYS A 213 -24.96 9.60 -28.10
CA LYS A 213 -24.64 10.28 -26.84
C LYS A 213 -24.43 9.26 -25.73
N LYS A 214 -25.29 8.25 -25.56
CA LYS A 214 -25.06 7.19 -24.56
C LYS A 214 -23.80 6.39 -24.87
N LYS A 215 -23.49 6.13 -26.14
CA LYS A 215 -22.24 5.51 -26.57
C LYS A 215 -21.04 6.44 -26.33
N LYS A 216 -21.16 7.74 -26.57
CA LYS A 216 -20.16 8.74 -26.21
C LYS A 216 -19.99 8.76 -24.70
N ILE A 217 -21.01 9.07 -23.91
CA ILE A 217 -21.02 9.01 -22.44
C ILE A 217 -20.46 7.68 -21.91
N LEU A 218 -20.70 6.53 -22.56
CA LEU A 218 -20.07 5.25 -22.18
C LEU A 218 -18.59 5.14 -22.59
N VAL A 219 -18.19 5.64 -23.76
CA VAL A 219 -16.78 5.71 -24.19
C VAL A 219 -16.01 6.73 -23.36
N ASP A 220 -16.61 7.90 -23.12
CA ASP A 220 -16.13 9.00 -22.29
C ASP A 220 -16.06 8.53 -20.83
N HIS A 221 -17.05 7.80 -20.29
CA HIS A 221 -16.93 7.13 -18.98
C HIS A 221 -15.88 6.03 -18.97
N VAL A 222 -15.70 5.23 -20.05
CA VAL A 222 -14.60 4.25 -20.12
C VAL A 222 -13.24 4.95 -20.21
N GLN A 223 -13.17 6.13 -20.82
CA GLN A 223 -11.98 6.97 -20.89
C GLN A 223 -11.70 7.63 -19.53
N GLU A 224 -12.70 8.21 -18.88
CA GLU A 224 -12.67 8.76 -17.52
C GLU A 224 -12.31 7.69 -16.49
N LEU A 225 -12.86 6.47 -16.62
CA LEU A 225 -12.52 5.33 -15.78
C LEU A 225 -11.09 4.86 -16.05
N ASN A 226 -10.62 4.77 -17.29
CA ASN A 226 -9.23 4.44 -17.60
C ASN A 226 -8.26 5.52 -17.08
N ASP A 227 -8.59 6.80 -17.24
CA ASP A 227 -7.73 7.89 -16.79
C ASP A 227 -7.84 8.13 -15.28
N ALA A 228 -8.94 7.74 -14.64
CA ALA A 228 -9.04 7.61 -13.19
C ALA A 228 -8.25 6.40 -12.69
N LEU A 229 -8.29 5.26 -13.38
CA LEU A 229 -7.55 4.05 -13.03
C LEU A 229 -6.04 4.31 -13.15
N LYS A 230 -5.55 4.94 -14.23
CA LYS A 230 -4.16 5.43 -14.31
C LYS A 230 -3.78 6.44 -13.23
N LYS A 231 -4.70 7.34 -12.85
CA LYS A 231 -4.48 8.26 -11.72
C LYS A 231 -4.45 7.53 -10.37
N MET A 232 -5.14 6.40 -10.24
CA MET A 232 -5.11 5.54 -9.05
C MET A 232 -3.89 4.62 -9.04
N GLU A 233 -3.43 4.13 -10.19
CA GLU A 233 -2.15 3.42 -10.37
C GLU A 233 -0.99 4.34 -9.98
N LYS A 234 -0.91 5.54 -10.59
CA LYS A 234 0.14 6.51 -10.25
C LYS A 234 0.08 6.95 -8.78
N LYS A 235 -1.11 7.13 -8.21
CA LYS A 235 -1.26 7.37 -6.76
C LYS A 235 -0.86 6.17 -5.92
N SER A 236 -1.03 4.94 -6.40
CA SER A 236 -0.58 3.74 -5.71
C SER A 236 0.94 3.57 -5.78
N GLU A 237 1.58 4.04 -6.85
CA GLU A 237 3.04 4.16 -6.96
C GLU A 237 3.56 5.25 -6.01
N GLU A 238 2.99 6.45 -6.05
CA GLU A 238 3.30 7.56 -5.13
C GLU A 238 3.13 7.15 -3.66
N VAL A 239 2.03 6.46 -3.30
CA VAL A 239 1.79 5.95 -1.94
C VAL A 239 2.72 4.77 -1.58
N LEU A 240 3.24 4.02 -2.55
CA LEU A 240 4.26 3.00 -2.30
C LEU A 240 5.63 3.64 -2.01
N GLU A 241 6.02 4.66 -2.75
CA GLU A 241 7.23 5.45 -2.50
C GLU A 241 7.15 6.18 -1.14
N GLU A 242 6.03 6.89 -0.86
CA GLU A 242 5.77 7.51 0.44
C GLU A 242 5.81 6.49 1.58
N LYS A 243 5.22 5.29 1.40
CA LYS A 243 5.28 4.21 2.38
C LYS A 243 6.71 3.74 2.61
N GLU A 244 7.52 3.57 1.58
CA GLU A 244 8.93 3.20 1.74
C GLU A 244 9.72 4.26 2.51
N ASP A 245 9.53 5.54 2.20
CA ASP A 245 10.23 6.62 2.88
C ASP A 245 9.73 6.82 4.32
N VAL A 246 8.43 6.60 4.59
CA VAL A 246 7.88 6.52 5.95
C VAL A 246 8.43 5.31 6.72
N MET A 247 8.69 4.16 6.07
CA MET A 247 9.37 3.03 6.72
C MET A 247 10.84 3.36 7.04
N LYS A 248 11.59 3.97 6.10
CA LYS A 248 12.97 4.45 6.32
C LYS A 248 13.04 5.49 7.46
N GLU A 249 12.09 6.44 7.48
CA GLU A 249 11.90 7.38 8.58
C GLU A 249 11.62 6.67 9.90
N LEU A 250 10.65 5.73 9.93
CA LEU A 250 10.23 5.00 11.13
C LEU A 250 11.37 4.21 11.77
N ASP A 251 12.15 3.49 10.96
CA ASP A 251 13.33 2.75 11.44
C ASP A 251 14.45 3.70 11.91
N GLY A 252 14.60 4.85 11.25
CA GLY A 252 15.43 5.96 11.76
C GLY A 252 14.94 6.52 13.10
N LYS A 253 13.63 6.67 13.32
CA LYS A 253 13.08 7.07 14.63
C LYS A 253 13.28 5.98 15.68
N ARG A 254 13.10 4.69 15.32
CA ARG A 254 13.31 3.52 16.20
C ARG A 254 14.75 3.46 16.68
N ALA A 255 15.74 3.51 15.78
CA ALA A 255 17.15 3.52 16.15
C ALA A 255 17.53 4.72 17.05
N LEU A 256 16.95 5.90 16.78
CA LEU A 256 17.12 7.08 17.64
C LEU A 256 16.44 6.90 19.02
N LEU A 257 15.28 6.25 19.08
CA LEU A 257 14.54 5.97 20.30
C LEU A 257 15.30 4.97 21.17
N GLU A 258 15.77 3.85 20.60
CA GLU A 258 16.66 2.91 21.31
C GLU A 258 17.93 3.60 21.85
N SER A 259 18.55 4.49 21.07
CA SER A 259 19.70 5.28 21.53
C SER A 259 19.34 6.14 22.74
N LYS A 260 18.13 6.72 22.76
CA LYS A 260 17.65 7.57 23.85
C LYS A 260 17.18 6.76 25.06
N GLU A 261 16.69 5.54 24.89
CA GLU A 261 16.45 4.60 25.99
C GLU A 261 17.76 4.10 26.60
N ARG A 262 18.79 3.80 25.78
CA ARG A 262 20.15 3.47 26.26
C ARG A 262 20.74 4.63 27.06
N GLU A 263 20.63 5.87 26.57
CA GLU A 263 21.02 7.08 27.32
C GLU A 263 20.20 7.28 28.61
N PHE A 264 18.89 7.08 28.57
CA PHE A 264 18.00 7.23 29.73
C PHE A 264 18.30 6.19 30.82
N ASN A 265 18.52 4.93 30.44
CA ASN A 265 18.88 3.86 31.36
C ASN A 265 20.27 4.10 31.98
N HIS A 266 21.23 4.62 31.21
CA HIS A 266 22.53 5.04 31.72
C HIS A 266 22.42 6.22 32.71
N LEU A 267 21.63 7.24 32.37
CA LEU A 267 21.37 8.40 33.26
C LEU A 267 20.62 8.02 34.53
N THR A 268 19.70 7.05 34.44
CA THR A 268 18.96 6.51 35.60
C THR A 268 19.92 5.79 36.54
N LYS A 269 20.81 4.94 36.01
CA LYS A 269 21.84 4.26 36.80
C LYS A 269 22.86 5.23 37.43
N LEU A 270 23.21 6.32 36.74
CA LEU A 270 24.01 7.41 37.32
C LEU A 270 23.27 8.13 38.45
N LEU A 271 21.95 8.36 38.32
CA LEU A 271 21.12 8.96 39.37
C LEU A 271 20.97 8.03 40.59
N GLU A 272 20.86 6.72 40.38
CA GLU A 272 20.84 5.70 41.44
C GLU A 272 22.16 5.70 42.22
N MET A 273 23.30 5.59 41.54
CA MET A 273 24.62 5.72 42.21
C MET A 273 24.79 7.09 42.87
N SER A 274 24.23 8.17 42.33
CA SER A 274 24.26 9.49 42.98
C SER A 274 23.45 9.52 44.28
N LYS A 275 22.32 8.81 44.36
CA LYS A 275 21.52 8.67 45.59
C LYS A 275 22.21 7.79 46.63
N GLU A 276 22.89 6.72 46.19
CA GLU A 276 23.71 5.89 47.07
C GLU A 276 24.87 6.69 47.67
N ASN A 277 25.57 7.50 46.85
CA ASN A 277 26.62 8.41 47.30
C ASN A 277 26.10 9.55 48.20
N GLU A 278 24.87 10.03 47.98
CA GLU A 278 24.23 10.99 48.89
C GLU A 278 23.87 10.33 50.23
N ALA A 279 23.36 9.08 50.21
CA ALA A 279 23.05 8.32 51.41
C ALA A 279 24.30 8.00 52.25
N THR A 280 25.43 7.63 51.63
CA THR A 280 26.70 7.44 52.36
C THR A 280 27.22 8.77 52.91
N ALA A 281 27.21 9.85 52.13
CA ALA A 281 27.62 11.17 52.63
C ALA A 281 26.73 11.68 53.79
N LEU A 282 25.44 11.37 53.79
CA LEU A 282 24.52 11.66 54.91
C LEU A 282 24.82 10.80 56.15
N ALA A 283 25.19 9.53 55.96
CA ALA A 283 25.62 8.65 57.05
C ALA A 283 26.95 9.12 57.67
N ASP A 284 27.94 9.44 56.84
CA ASP A 284 29.23 10.03 57.27
C ASP A 284 29.01 11.35 58.01
N ARG A 285 28.11 12.22 57.51
CA ARG A 285 27.73 13.45 58.22
C ARG A 285 27.12 13.16 59.59
N ALA A 286 26.26 12.15 59.72
CA ALA A 286 25.68 11.77 61.01
C ALA A 286 26.75 11.25 61.99
N VAL A 287 27.72 10.45 61.51
CA VAL A 287 28.88 10.01 62.31
C VAL A 287 29.74 11.21 62.74
N LEU A 288 30.01 12.15 61.85
CA LEU A 288 30.76 13.39 62.14
C LEU A 288 30.01 14.32 63.10
N GLU A 289 28.68 14.41 63.01
CA GLU A 289 27.86 15.15 63.98
C GLU A 289 27.90 14.52 65.37
N ILE A 290 27.86 13.19 65.47
CA ILE A 290 28.02 12.47 66.75
C ILE A 290 29.43 12.70 67.31
N GLY A 291 30.46 12.62 66.47
CA GLY A 291 31.84 12.97 66.83
C GLY A 291 31.97 14.41 67.35
N LEU A 292 31.39 15.38 66.64
CA LEU A 292 31.39 16.78 67.04
C LEU A 292 30.65 17.01 68.36
N ARG A 293 29.49 16.38 68.59
CA ARG A 293 28.76 16.43 69.86
C ARG A 293 29.60 15.85 71.00
N ASN A 294 30.30 14.73 70.78
CA ASN A 294 31.22 14.15 71.76
C ASN A 294 32.41 15.08 72.07
N CYS A 295 33.02 15.71 71.06
CA CYS A 295 34.08 16.70 71.26
C CYS A 295 33.59 17.97 71.98
N LEU A 296 32.34 18.40 71.75
CA LEU A 296 31.74 19.54 72.46
C LEU A 296 31.43 19.20 73.92
N LEU A 297 30.88 18.01 74.20
CA LEU A 297 30.68 17.51 75.56
C LEU A 297 32.01 17.36 76.31
N GLU A 298 33.05 16.85 75.65
CA GLU A 298 34.38 16.74 76.28
C GLU A 298 35.00 18.12 76.53
N LYS A 299 34.91 19.06 75.57
CA LYS A 299 35.30 20.46 75.78
C LYS A 299 34.56 21.08 76.97
N GLN A 300 33.28 20.77 77.15
CA GLN A 300 32.49 21.24 78.29
C GLN A 300 33.01 20.65 79.61
N LYS A 301 33.20 19.33 79.71
CA LYS A 301 33.83 18.70 80.89
C LYS A 301 35.18 19.32 81.23
N GLN A 302 36.03 19.55 80.23
CA GLN A 302 37.35 20.17 80.44
C GLN A 302 37.24 21.64 80.89
N HIS A 303 36.21 22.37 80.45
CA HIS A 303 35.90 23.71 80.94
C HIS A 303 35.40 23.68 82.40
N ASP A 304 34.51 22.75 82.74
CA ASP A 304 34.00 22.57 84.11
C ASP A 304 35.10 22.12 85.07
N ASN A 305 36.00 21.23 84.64
CA ASN A 305 37.23 20.85 85.34
C ASN A 305 38.15 22.06 85.57
N LEU A 306 38.31 22.94 84.57
CA LEU A 306 39.10 24.16 84.69
C LEU A 306 38.45 25.17 85.65
N ILE A 307 37.12 25.31 85.64
CA ILE A 307 36.37 26.10 86.63
C ILE A 307 36.57 25.53 88.04
N TYR A 308 36.51 24.20 88.20
CA TYR A 308 36.79 23.53 89.47
C TYR A 308 38.21 23.84 89.96
N LYS A 309 39.23 23.62 89.12
CA LYS A 309 40.64 23.84 89.45
C LYS A 309 40.96 25.33 89.71
N GLN A 310 40.27 26.26 89.03
CA GLN A 310 40.38 27.69 89.32
C GLN A 310 39.71 28.06 90.66
N ARG A 311 38.55 27.47 91.01
CA ARG A 311 37.91 27.67 92.33
C ARG A 311 38.73 27.08 93.48
N GLU A 312 39.38 25.95 93.24
CA GLU A 312 40.33 25.29 94.16
C GLU A 312 41.55 26.18 94.40
N LYS A 313 42.25 26.58 93.33
CA LYS A 313 43.33 27.59 93.37
C LYS A 313 42.92 28.87 94.09
N ASP A 314 41.73 29.42 93.84
CA ASP A 314 41.28 30.64 94.53
C ASP A 314 40.96 30.40 96.01
N ARG A 315 40.63 29.16 96.41
CA ARG A 315 40.50 28.75 97.81
C ARG A 315 41.87 28.73 98.47
N ASP A 316 42.86 28.14 97.81
CA ASP A 316 44.23 28.04 98.30
C ASP A 316 44.92 29.41 98.35
N LEU A 317 44.66 30.30 97.38
CA LEU A 317 45.17 31.68 97.39
C LEU A 317 44.52 32.52 98.50
N ARG A 318 43.24 32.25 98.84
CA ARG A 318 42.61 32.83 100.05
C ARG A 318 43.21 32.25 101.35
N ASN A 319 43.56 30.97 101.37
CA ASN A 319 44.22 30.35 102.53
C ASN A 319 45.65 30.88 102.70
N LEU A 320 46.42 31.00 101.62
CA LEU A 320 47.75 31.62 101.59
C LEU A 320 47.68 33.05 102.16
N LYS A 321 46.76 33.88 101.68
CA LYS A 321 46.58 35.25 102.20
C LYS A 321 46.20 35.32 103.68
N LYS A 322 45.49 34.32 104.22
CA LYS A 322 45.26 34.21 105.67
C LYS A 322 46.55 33.88 106.41
N MET A 323 47.35 32.96 105.89
CA MET A 323 48.64 32.58 106.48
C MET A 323 49.66 33.73 106.40
N GLU A 324 49.72 34.45 105.27
CA GLU A 324 50.52 35.69 105.10
C GLU A 324 50.10 36.77 106.10
N MET A 325 48.78 36.95 106.34
CA MET A 325 48.27 37.91 107.33
C MET A 325 48.59 37.48 108.77
N GLN A 326 48.48 36.18 109.09
CA GLN A 326 48.87 35.64 110.40
C GLN A 326 50.38 35.76 110.64
N LEU A 327 51.19 35.46 109.62
CA LEU A 327 52.64 35.68 109.63
C LEU A 327 52.97 37.16 109.85
N LYS A 328 52.26 38.08 109.19
CA LYS A 328 52.44 39.51 109.42
C LYS A 328 52.08 39.91 110.85
N ILE A 329 50.94 39.46 111.39
CA ILE A 329 50.55 39.73 112.79
C ILE A 329 51.61 39.20 113.78
N ALA A 330 52.27 38.09 113.47
CA ALA A 330 53.40 37.58 114.26
C ALA A 330 54.67 38.46 114.14
N TYR A 331 54.97 39.02 112.96
CA TYR A 331 56.06 40.00 112.80
C TYR A 331 55.75 41.34 113.48
N ASP A 332 54.54 41.87 113.30
CA ASP A 332 54.10 43.15 113.89
C ASP A 332 54.11 43.05 115.45
N SER A 333 53.76 41.88 116.02
CA SER A 333 53.88 41.65 117.48
C SER A 333 55.32 41.43 117.95
N MET A 334 56.19 40.79 117.15
CA MET A 334 57.64 40.74 117.42
C MET A 334 58.27 42.14 117.46
N GLU A 335 57.79 43.07 116.63
CA GLU A 335 58.28 44.45 116.60
C GLU A 335 57.79 45.27 117.81
N GLN A 336 56.55 45.06 118.26
CA GLN A 336 56.06 45.63 119.53
C GLN A 336 56.87 45.16 120.75
N ILE A 337 57.29 43.88 120.79
CA ILE A 337 58.14 43.35 121.87
C ILE A 337 59.53 44.02 121.87
N LYS A 338 60.10 44.33 120.70
CA LYS A 338 61.39 45.07 120.61
C LYS A 338 61.26 46.50 121.14
N LEU A 339 60.20 47.21 120.78
CA LEU A 339 59.94 48.58 121.25
C LEU A 339 59.72 48.65 122.77
N LEU A 340 59.12 47.63 123.38
CA LEU A 340 59.03 47.50 124.84
C LEU A 340 60.39 47.29 125.50
N HIS A 341 61.30 46.55 124.84
CA HIS A 341 62.67 46.36 125.34
C HIS A 341 63.50 47.66 125.27
N GLU A 342 63.42 48.42 124.17
CA GLU A 342 64.07 49.72 124.03
C GLU A 342 63.55 50.77 125.03
N ARG A 343 62.27 50.70 125.42
CA ARG A 343 61.73 51.55 126.48
C ARG A 343 62.30 51.19 127.86
N LEU A 344 62.37 49.90 128.18
CA LEU A 344 62.86 49.43 129.49
C LEU A 344 64.35 49.72 129.71
N THR A 345 65.17 49.81 128.65
CA THR A 345 66.56 50.25 128.79
C THR A 345 66.67 51.76 129.05
N LEU A 346 65.84 52.59 128.42
CA LEU A 346 65.84 54.05 128.65
C LEU A 346 65.37 54.47 130.04
N GLU A 347 64.58 53.64 130.74
CA GLU A 347 64.14 53.90 132.11
C GLU A 347 65.25 53.57 133.17
N VAL A 348 66.40 53.01 132.77
CA VAL A 348 67.54 52.68 133.65
C VAL A 348 68.61 53.78 133.73
N ASP A 349 68.82 54.56 132.66
CA ASP A 349 69.93 55.54 132.54
C ASP A 349 69.68 56.88 133.28
N ALA A 350 68.67 56.97 134.16
CA ALA A 350 68.04 58.24 134.55
C ALA A 350 68.32 58.76 135.99
N ILE A 351 69.34 58.25 136.71
CA ILE A 351 69.60 58.59 138.14
C ILE A 351 71.11 58.93 138.37
N PRO A 352 71.48 59.91 139.24
CA PRO A 352 72.35 61.03 138.78
C PRO A 352 73.67 61.30 139.56
N LYS A 353 74.41 62.36 139.16
CA LYS A 353 75.45 63.10 139.93
C LYS A 353 75.42 64.63 139.59
N ASP A 354 76.28 65.45 140.24
CA ASP A 354 75.91 66.76 140.82
C ASP A 354 76.94 67.94 140.63
N ASP A 355 76.61 69.12 141.18
CA ASP A 355 77.45 70.26 141.69
C ASP A 355 77.55 71.57 140.84
N GLY A 356 77.70 72.74 141.51
CA GLY A 356 78.08 74.00 140.82
C GLY A 356 77.99 75.42 141.45
N THR A 357 77.45 75.72 142.66
CA THR A 357 77.13 77.13 143.04
C THR A 357 77.46 77.62 144.48
N LEU A 358 78.72 77.98 144.78
CA LEU A 358 79.10 78.57 146.09
C LEU A 358 80.12 79.74 146.11
N VAL A 359 80.63 80.21 144.97
CA VAL A 359 81.84 81.09 144.94
C VAL A 359 81.58 82.57 145.26
N GLU A 360 80.39 83.12 145.01
CA GLU A 360 80.18 84.57 145.01
C GLU A 360 80.18 85.23 146.40
N ARG A 361 79.86 84.48 147.46
CA ARG A 361 79.66 85.00 148.84
C ARG A 361 80.91 85.58 149.51
N ARG A 362 82.08 85.56 148.85
CA ARG A 362 83.39 85.92 149.42
C ARG A 362 83.87 87.34 149.12
N LYS A 363 83.20 88.11 148.25
CA LYS A 363 83.71 89.43 147.79
C LYS A 363 83.30 90.64 148.64
N ASP A 364 82.21 90.58 149.38
CA ASP A 364 81.61 91.80 149.96
C ASP A 364 82.22 92.22 151.31
N LEU A 365 82.55 91.25 152.18
CA LEU A 365 83.05 91.48 153.55
C LEU A 365 84.42 92.18 153.63
N GLN A 366 85.12 92.36 152.50
CA GLN A 366 86.47 92.96 152.48
C GLN A 366 86.45 94.49 152.35
N LYS A 367 85.27 95.12 152.19
CA LYS A 367 85.14 96.59 152.03
C LYS A 367 84.95 97.35 153.36
N GLU A 368 84.46 96.70 154.41
CA GLU A 368 84.12 97.39 155.67
C GLU A 368 85.36 97.78 156.50
N VAL A 369 86.47 97.04 156.36
CA VAL A 369 87.71 97.23 157.13
C VAL A 369 88.47 98.51 156.76
N GLU A 370 88.29 99.02 155.54
CA GLU A 370 88.88 100.27 155.04
C GLU A 370 88.29 101.53 155.71
N MET A 371 87.04 101.47 156.16
CA MET A 371 86.30 102.62 156.68
C MET A 371 86.84 103.08 158.05
N ASN A 372 87.07 102.11 158.95
CA ASN A 372 87.41 102.38 160.35
C ASN A 372 88.86 102.85 160.58
N LYS A 373 89.74 102.81 159.56
CA LYS A 373 91.15 103.24 159.70
C LYS A 373 91.41 104.71 159.39
N ARG A 374 90.44 105.45 158.85
CA ARG A 374 90.59 106.87 158.50
C ARG A 374 90.11 107.83 159.59
N ASN A 375 89.38 107.33 160.58
CA ASN A 375 88.83 108.15 161.68
C ASN A 375 89.81 108.28 162.84
N LEU A 376 90.85 109.11 162.60
CA LEU A 376 91.30 110.17 163.51
C LEU A 376 91.48 109.77 165.01
N ALA A 377 92.66 109.50 165.56
CA ALA A 377 94.02 109.87 165.15
C ALA A 377 94.21 111.39 164.98
N GLN A 378 94.56 112.06 166.09
CA GLN A 378 94.98 113.48 166.24
C GLN A 378 93.90 114.52 166.60
N GLU A 379 93.64 114.65 167.91
CA GLU A 379 94.15 115.74 168.79
C GLU A 379 94.70 115.05 170.07
N LYS A 380 95.77 115.38 170.81
CA LYS A 380 96.79 116.46 170.92
C LYS A 380 96.45 117.76 171.68
N MET A 381 96.98 117.86 172.92
CA MET A 381 97.69 119.00 173.57
C MET A 381 98.16 118.52 174.98
N THR A 382 99.45 118.18 175.17
CA THR A 382 100.51 118.93 175.92
C THR A 382 100.24 119.13 177.42
N THR A 383 101.16 118.84 178.36
CA THR A 383 102.61 119.17 178.46
C THR A 383 103.46 118.02 179.03
N ASP A 384 104.81 117.92 178.94
CA ASP A 384 105.90 118.61 178.21
C ASP A 384 107.25 117.85 178.52
N VAL A 385 108.45 118.41 178.26
CA VAL A 385 109.82 117.89 178.52
C VAL A 385 110.29 116.76 177.60
N GLU A 386 109.40 116.13 176.83
CA GLU A 386 109.74 115.11 175.81
C GLU A 386 110.71 115.60 174.70
N ALA A 387 110.92 116.92 174.58
CA ALA A 387 111.66 117.56 173.49
C ALA A 387 113.09 117.03 173.25
N HIS A 388 113.84 116.65 174.30
CA HIS A 388 115.28 116.36 174.16
C HIS A 388 115.57 114.98 173.51
N MET A 389 114.64 114.03 173.51
CA MET A 389 114.85 112.73 172.84
C MET A 389 114.59 112.77 171.32
N LEU A 390 113.95 113.84 170.82
CA LEU A 390 113.46 113.89 169.44
C LEU A 390 114.58 113.98 168.39
N GLU A 391 115.66 114.72 168.68
CA GLU A 391 116.72 115.00 167.70
C GLU A 391 117.55 113.76 167.31
N GLN A 392 117.65 112.75 168.19
CA GLN A 392 118.52 111.59 167.94
C GLN A 392 117.89 110.55 167.01
N CYS A 393 116.56 110.46 166.94
CA CYS A 393 115.86 109.49 166.08
C CYS A 393 115.79 109.92 164.60
N ILE A 394 115.85 111.23 164.33
CA ILE A 394 115.69 111.80 162.97
C ILE A 394 116.81 111.32 162.02
N ALA A 395 118.00 111.04 162.53
CA ALA A 395 119.16 110.63 161.73
C ALA A 395 119.08 109.19 161.16
N GLU A 396 118.33 108.28 161.80
CA GLU A 396 118.18 106.89 161.34
C GLU A 396 117.09 106.74 160.26
N GLU A 397 116.06 107.60 160.30
CA GLU A 397 114.94 107.59 159.36
C GLU A 397 115.40 107.89 157.91
N ASP A 398 116.43 108.73 157.78
CA ASP A 398 116.99 109.24 156.52
C ASP A 398 117.84 108.20 155.75
N GLN A 399 118.23 107.09 156.39
CA GLN A 399 118.82 105.93 155.72
C GLN A 399 117.75 104.98 155.16
N LEU A 400 116.72 104.66 155.96
CA LEU A 400 115.66 103.72 155.58
C LEU A 400 114.85 104.19 154.36
N PHE A 401 114.68 105.49 154.19
CA PHE A 401 114.00 106.06 153.02
C PHE A 401 114.66 105.69 151.68
N LYS A 402 115.99 105.63 151.60
CA LYS A 402 116.73 105.38 150.35
C LYS A 402 116.65 103.93 149.89
N GLU A 403 116.43 102.99 150.80
CA GLU A 403 116.16 101.59 150.45
C GLU A 403 114.70 101.39 149.99
N GLN A 404 113.75 102.15 150.55
CA GLN A 404 112.34 102.11 150.15
C GLN A 404 112.13 102.53 148.68
N GLU A 405 112.89 103.52 148.17
CA GLU A 405 112.76 103.98 146.78
C GLU A 405 113.16 102.89 145.76
N ARG A 406 114.28 102.18 146.00
CA ARG A 406 114.74 101.11 145.08
C ARG A 406 113.70 100.02 144.88
N CYS A 407 113.04 99.60 145.96
CA CYS A 407 112.00 98.57 145.93
C CYS A 407 110.73 99.02 145.16
N ARG A 408 110.48 100.32 144.99
CA ARG A 408 109.35 100.82 144.19
C ARG A 408 109.57 100.69 142.69
N ASP A 409 110.78 100.97 142.21
CA ASP A 409 111.09 100.92 140.76
C ASP A 409 111.03 99.50 140.20
N GLU A 410 111.52 98.51 140.95
CA GLU A 410 111.43 97.09 140.55
C GLU A 410 109.98 96.63 140.41
N LEU A 411 109.11 96.98 141.38
CA LEU A 411 107.67 96.72 141.32
C LEU A 411 107.01 97.39 140.09
N ALA A 412 107.39 98.64 139.78
CA ALA A 412 106.89 99.37 138.62
C ALA A 412 107.37 98.80 137.26
N SER A 413 108.42 97.98 137.25
CA SER A 413 108.86 97.22 136.07
C SER A 413 108.02 95.94 135.87
N LEU A 414 107.81 95.17 136.94
CA LEU A 414 107.07 93.89 136.92
C LEU A 414 105.58 94.10 136.57
N ALA A 415 104.98 95.18 137.07
CA ALA A 415 103.60 95.54 136.75
C ALA A 415 103.39 95.74 135.23
N ARG A 416 104.33 96.42 134.55
CA ARG A 416 104.25 96.67 133.10
C ARG A 416 104.39 95.40 132.27
N LEU A 417 105.29 94.49 132.64
CA LEU A 417 105.42 93.19 131.95
C LEU A 417 104.15 92.34 132.10
N THR A 418 103.51 92.40 133.27
CA THR A 418 102.28 91.65 133.56
C THR A 418 101.11 92.11 132.67
N GLN A 419 100.95 93.42 132.45
CA GLN A 419 99.91 93.97 131.58
C GLN A 419 100.05 93.48 130.13
N VAL A 420 101.24 93.58 129.54
CA VAL A 420 101.48 93.15 128.15
C VAL A 420 101.14 91.67 127.93
N LYS A 421 101.37 90.81 128.95
CA LYS A 421 101.01 89.39 128.90
C LYS A 421 99.53 89.10 129.16
N ALA A 422 98.76 90.02 129.73
CA ALA A 422 97.31 89.98 129.71
C ALA A 422 96.76 90.33 128.30
N ASP A 423 97.26 91.42 127.71
CA ASP A 423 96.81 91.93 126.41
C ASP A 423 97.06 90.92 125.27
N GLU A 424 98.25 90.30 125.23
CA GLU A 424 98.57 89.20 124.30
C GLU A 424 97.59 88.02 124.40
N ARG A 425 97.14 87.71 125.62
CA ARG A 425 96.26 86.58 125.91
C ARG A 425 94.83 86.86 125.48
N GLU A 426 94.34 88.08 125.70
CA GLU A 426 93.01 88.49 125.27
C GLU A 426 92.93 88.58 123.74
N GLN A 427 93.96 89.11 123.06
CA GLN A 427 94.00 89.16 121.61
C GLN A 427 93.96 87.75 120.97
N LYS A 428 94.77 86.81 121.47
CA LYS A 428 94.75 85.41 121.00
C LYS A 428 93.39 84.73 121.25
N SER A 429 92.72 85.04 122.36
CA SER A 429 91.36 84.55 122.63
C SER A 429 90.34 85.08 121.61
N LYS A 430 90.38 86.39 121.33
CA LYS A 430 89.53 87.04 120.31
C LYS A 430 89.72 86.44 118.91
N ASP A 431 90.95 86.15 118.52
CA ASP A 431 91.25 85.60 117.19
C ASP A 431 90.92 84.09 117.09
N PHE A 432 91.08 83.31 118.17
CA PHE A 432 90.54 81.95 118.26
C PHE A 432 89.02 81.92 118.07
N LEU A 433 88.28 82.80 118.77
CA LEU A 433 86.82 82.87 118.67
C LEU A 433 86.36 83.23 117.25
N LYS A 434 87.03 84.20 116.58
CA LYS A 434 86.77 84.52 115.17
C LYS A 434 87.00 83.31 114.25
N ALA A 435 88.07 82.54 114.46
CA ALA A 435 88.35 81.33 113.70
C ALA A 435 87.30 80.23 113.94
N GLN A 436 86.87 80.03 115.19
CA GLN A 436 85.83 79.06 115.56
C GLN A 436 84.47 79.40 114.90
N ILE A 437 84.08 80.68 114.89
CA ILE A 437 82.86 81.15 114.22
C ILE A 437 82.95 80.93 112.70
N ARG A 438 84.09 81.22 112.06
CA ARG A 438 84.31 80.94 110.63
C ARG A 438 84.19 79.46 110.30
N LEU A 439 84.82 78.58 111.08
CA LEU A 439 84.72 77.13 110.93
C LEU A 439 83.26 76.66 111.03
N HIS A 440 82.51 77.16 112.01
CA HIS A 440 81.10 76.80 112.22
C HIS A 440 80.20 77.22 111.05
N ASN A 441 80.47 78.39 110.44
CA ASN A 441 79.74 78.83 109.25
C ASN A 441 80.08 77.99 108.01
N ILE A 442 81.35 77.67 107.78
CA ILE A 442 81.77 76.77 106.68
C ILE A 442 81.12 75.38 106.84
N ILE A 443 81.02 74.85 108.06
CA ILE A 443 80.34 73.57 108.34
C ILE A 443 78.82 73.66 108.04
N LYS A 444 78.17 74.82 108.26
CA LYS A 444 76.78 75.04 107.86
C LYS A 444 76.63 75.06 106.33
N GLU A 445 77.50 75.77 105.63
CA GLU A 445 77.49 75.86 104.16
C GLU A 445 77.74 74.50 103.50
N ILE A 446 78.69 73.70 104.02
CA ILE A 446 78.89 72.32 103.56
C ILE A 446 77.61 71.50 103.73
N LYS A 447 76.94 71.59 104.90
CA LYS A 447 75.68 70.87 105.15
C LYS A 447 74.53 71.32 104.23
N THR A 448 74.44 72.60 103.86
CA THR A 448 73.43 73.04 102.87
C THR A 448 73.75 72.52 101.47
N LYS A 449 75.02 72.54 101.04
CA LYS A 449 75.42 71.97 99.74
C LYS A 449 75.27 70.45 99.68
N GLU A 450 75.47 69.72 100.78
CA GLU A 450 75.15 68.30 100.86
C GLU A 450 73.65 67.99 100.73
N LEU A 451 72.77 68.92 101.14
CA LEU A 451 71.31 68.78 100.96
C LEU A 451 70.92 69.06 99.50
N GLU A 452 71.42 70.15 98.91
CA GLU A 452 71.26 70.44 97.47
C GLU A 452 71.73 69.26 96.60
N ILE A 453 72.92 68.71 96.87
CA ILE A 453 73.47 67.55 96.14
C ILE A 453 72.61 66.31 96.31
N ARG A 454 71.99 66.09 97.49
CA ARG A 454 71.04 64.99 97.72
C ARG A 454 69.76 65.18 96.90
N GLU A 455 69.25 66.40 96.82
CA GLU A 455 68.07 66.74 96.03
C GLU A 455 68.31 66.60 94.52
N TYR A 456 69.40 67.14 93.98
CA TYR A 456 69.78 66.93 92.58
C TYR A 456 70.00 65.43 92.25
N LYS A 457 70.57 64.64 93.17
CA LYS A 457 70.68 63.18 93.02
C LYS A 457 69.30 62.47 93.02
N LYS A 458 68.33 62.95 93.81
CA LYS A 458 66.94 62.46 93.80
C LYS A 458 66.25 62.79 92.48
N ASN A 459 66.36 64.03 92.02
CA ASN A 459 65.73 64.52 90.79
C ASN A 459 66.32 63.82 89.55
N LYS A 460 67.64 63.59 89.50
CA LYS A 460 68.28 62.77 88.45
C LYS A 460 67.73 61.33 88.41
N LYS A 461 67.54 60.68 89.56
CA LYS A 461 66.94 59.33 89.63
C LYS A 461 65.49 59.32 89.14
N GLU A 462 64.71 60.35 89.47
CA GLU A 462 63.31 60.46 89.04
C GLU A 462 63.18 60.70 87.53
N ILE A 463 63.95 61.63 86.96
CA ILE A 463 63.99 61.86 85.50
C ILE A 463 64.45 60.58 84.77
N GLN A 464 65.41 59.84 85.32
CA GLN A 464 65.84 58.55 84.75
C GLN A 464 64.76 57.46 84.87
N ARG A 465 63.92 57.49 85.92
CA ARG A 465 62.75 56.61 86.06
C ARG A 465 61.68 56.95 85.02
N GLN A 466 61.40 58.24 84.81
CA GLN A 466 60.45 58.73 83.80
C GLN A 466 60.89 58.39 82.37
N LEU A 467 62.15 58.62 82.02
CA LEU A 467 62.73 58.21 80.72
C LEU A 467 62.61 56.70 80.46
N LYS A 468 62.88 55.87 81.48
CA LYS A 468 62.66 54.40 81.39
C LYS A 468 61.17 54.03 81.27
N GLY A 469 60.27 54.84 81.82
CA GLY A 469 58.82 54.73 81.61
C GLY A 469 58.43 55.04 80.15
N PHE A 470 58.85 56.19 79.63
CA PHE A 470 58.56 56.59 78.25
C PHE A 470 59.14 55.62 77.20
N ALA A 471 60.36 55.09 77.41
CA ALA A 471 60.93 54.07 76.54
C ALA A 471 60.04 52.81 76.46
N LYS A 472 59.62 52.27 77.62
CA LYS A 472 58.70 51.13 77.67
C LYS A 472 57.34 51.45 77.03
N MET A 473 56.81 52.65 77.25
CA MET A 473 55.56 53.10 76.63
C MET A 473 55.68 53.14 75.10
N TYR A 474 56.80 53.64 74.59
CA TYR A 474 57.10 53.67 73.16
C TYR A 474 57.25 52.28 72.57
N ASP A 475 57.94 51.35 73.23
CA ASP A 475 58.06 49.96 72.78
C ASP A 475 56.70 49.25 72.73
N ILE A 476 55.83 49.47 73.71
CA ILE A 476 54.43 48.97 73.70
C ILE A 476 53.66 49.55 72.51
N ILE A 477 53.70 50.87 72.32
CA ILE A 477 53.04 51.55 71.19
C ILE A 477 53.59 51.06 69.84
N ARG A 478 54.91 50.83 69.72
CA ARG A 478 55.55 50.30 68.52
C ARG A 478 55.10 48.87 68.22
N ASN A 479 54.98 48.03 69.25
CA ASN A 479 54.54 46.65 69.12
C ASN A 479 53.05 46.56 68.75
N GLU A 480 52.17 47.34 69.40
CA GLU A 480 50.76 47.43 69.01
C GLU A 480 50.59 48.03 67.60
N ARG A 481 51.37 49.07 67.23
CA ARG A 481 51.38 49.62 65.86
C ARG A 481 51.77 48.56 64.83
N ASN A 482 52.81 47.76 65.09
CA ASN A 482 53.22 46.69 64.18
C ASN A 482 52.18 45.56 64.11
N LYS A 483 51.55 45.20 65.24
CA LYS A 483 50.45 44.24 65.33
C LYS A 483 49.21 44.71 64.55
N CYS A 484 48.85 45.99 64.65
CA CYS A 484 47.80 46.61 63.83
C CYS A 484 48.15 46.60 62.33
N VAL A 485 49.39 46.92 61.95
CA VAL A 485 49.85 46.83 60.55
C VAL A 485 49.75 45.39 60.02
N ASN A 486 50.16 44.39 60.81
CA ASN A 486 50.02 42.99 60.44
C ASN A 486 48.55 42.57 60.30
N LEU A 487 47.67 42.97 61.23
CA LEU A 487 46.23 42.72 61.14
C LEU A 487 45.61 43.37 59.90
N VAL A 488 46.00 44.61 59.56
CA VAL A 488 45.56 45.30 58.33
C VAL A 488 46.06 44.60 57.07
N HIS A 489 47.29 44.06 57.08
CA HIS A 489 47.83 43.29 55.96
C HIS A 489 47.09 41.97 55.77
N THR A 490 46.89 41.18 56.83
CA THR A 490 46.11 39.94 56.80
C THR A 490 44.64 40.21 56.39
N ALA A 491 44.04 41.31 56.87
CA ALA A 491 42.69 41.70 56.46
C ALA A 491 42.62 42.08 54.97
N ARG A 492 43.63 42.78 54.44
CA ARG A 492 43.75 43.05 52.99
C ARG A 492 43.89 41.75 52.19
N GLN A 493 44.74 40.82 52.61
CA GLN A 493 44.94 39.53 51.95
C GLN A 493 43.65 38.70 51.96
N LYS A 494 42.94 38.63 53.08
CA LYS A 494 41.62 37.99 53.14
C LYS A 494 40.58 38.69 52.28
N THR A 495 40.65 40.02 52.14
CA THR A 495 39.79 40.77 51.22
C THR A 495 40.08 40.45 49.75
N THR A 496 41.33 40.24 49.36
CA THR A 496 41.67 39.82 47.97
C THR A 496 41.27 38.37 47.71
N GLU A 497 41.56 37.44 48.63
CA GLU A 497 41.10 36.04 48.55
C GLU A 497 39.58 35.95 48.39
N ILE A 498 38.81 36.73 49.17
CA ILE A 498 37.34 36.76 49.07
C ILE A 498 36.89 37.33 47.73
N LYS A 499 37.53 38.39 47.21
CA LYS A 499 37.19 38.97 45.89
C LYS A 499 37.47 38.01 44.74
N GLU A 500 38.57 37.26 44.80
CA GLU A 500 38.89 36.22 43.81
C GLU A 500 37.89 35.07 43.88
N ARG A 501 37.50 34.64 45.09
CA ARG A 501 36.49 33.61 45.32
C ARG A 501 35.10 34.03 44.83
N VAL A 502 34.71 35.29 45.01
CA VAL A 502 33.48 35.87 44.45
C VAL A 502 33.51 35.82 42.92
N LYS A 503 34.61 36.24 42.28
CA LYS A 503 34.74 36.17 40.81
C LYS A 503 34.64 34.74 40.26
N MET A 504 35.19 33.75 40.97
CA MET A 504 35.03 32.34 40.55
C MET A 504 33.57 31.88 40.67
N LEU A 505 32.86 32.26 41.73
CA LEU A 505 31.43 31.97 41.90
C LEU A 505 30.55 32.71 40.88
N GLU A 506 30.91 33.93 40.47
CA GLU A 506 30.26 34.67 39.40
C GLU A 506 30.41 33.94 38.05
N ASN A 507 31.63 33.50 37.72
CA ASN A 507 31.91 32.69 36.53
C ASN A 507 31.17 31.35 36.55
N GLU A 508 31.15 30.64 37.69
CA GLU A 508 30.36 29.40 37.86
C GLU A 508 28.86 29.66 37.68
N MET A 509 28.34 30.78 38.20
CA MET A 509 26.94 31.18 37.97
C MET A 509 26.64 31.45 36.50
N GLU A 510 27.53 32.09 35.73
CA GLU A 510 27.33 32.28 34.28
C GLU A 510 27.39 30.97 33.51
N ILE A 511 28.35 30.08 33.84
CA ILE A 511 28.44 28.74 33.25
C ILE A 511 27.17 27.93 33.55
N LEU A 512 26.66 27.98 34.79
CA LEU A 512 25.41 27.32 35.18
C LEU A 512 24.19 27.92 34.47
N ARG A 513 24.08 29.25 34.38
CA ARG A 513 23.01 29.94 33.61
C ARG A 513 23.02 29.54 32.13
N SER A 514 24.19 29.53 31.50
CA SER A 514 24.36 29.09 30.11
C SER A 514 23.93 27.62 29.93
N ASN A 515 24.34 26.74 30.86
CA ASN A 515 23.93 25.33 30.86
C ASN A 515 22.42 25.15 31.07
N VAL A 516 21.77 25.98 31.89
CA VAL A 516 20.30 25.98 32.05
C VAL A 516 19.64 26.36 30.72
N ILE A 517 20.03 27.48 30.10
CA ILE A 517 19.48 27.93 28.80
C ILE A 517 19.68 26.86 27.70
N ILE A 518 20.83 26.17 27.68
CA ILE A 518 21.09 25.07 26.75
C ILE A 518 20.20 23.85 27.03
N LYS A 519 19.99 23.48 28.29
CA LYS A 519 19.06 22.40 28.69
C LYS A 519 17.61 22.75 28.37
N GLU A 520 17.21 23.98 28.59
CA GLU A 520 15.86 24.50 28.35
C GLU A 520 15.53 24.52 26.85
N ARG A 521 16.46 25.01 26.00
CA ARG A 521 16.35 24.89 24.54
C ARG A 521 16.27 23.43 24.05
N LYS A 522 17.02 22.50 24.68
CA LYS A 522 16.92 21.06 24.38
C LYS A 522 15.57 20.48 24.80
N LEU A 523 15.05 20.86 25.97
CA LEU A 523 13.73 20.46 26.46
C LEU A 523 12.63 20.96 25.53
N GLN A 524 12.64 22.25 25.16
CA GLN A 524 11.67 22.85 24.24
C GLN A 524 11.68 22.17 22.85
N LYS A 525 12.87 21.84 22.33
CA LYS A 525 13.01 21.05 21.09
C LYS A 525 12.46 19.62 21.22
N ASN A 526 12.56 19.01 22.40
CA ASN A 526 11.97 17.69 22.66
C ASN A 526 10.44 17.75 22.84
N LEU A 527 9.91 18.79 23.48
CA LEU A 527 8.47 19.01 23.62
C LEU A 527 7.80 19.22 22.25
N LEU A 528 8.41 20.03 21.37
CA LEU A 528 7.94 20.21 19.98
C LEU A 528 7.97 18.90 19.18
N LYS A 529 9.03 18.09 19.33
CA LYS A 529 9.08 16.73 18.75
C LYS A 529 7.98 15.83 19.30
N HIS A 530 7.72 15.85 20.60
CA HIS A 530 6.70 15.02 21.21
C HIS A 530 5.29 15.41 20.76
N SER A 531 4.99 16.72 20.68
CA SER A 531 3.74 17.25 20.12
C SER A 531 3.54 16.84 18.65
N ASN A 532 4.59 16.92 17.81
CA ASN A 532 4.52 16.44 16.43
C ASN A 532 4.30 14.92 16.36
N ASN A 533 5.03 14.14 17.16
CA ASN A 533 4.83 12.69 17.24
C ASN A 533 3.40 12.31 17.69
N ILE A 534 2.76 13.09 18.57
CA ILE A 534 1.35 12.89 18.95
C ILE A 534 0.44 13.15 17.75
N ALA A 535 0.59 14.28 17.04
CA ALA A 535 -0.21 14.59 15.85
C ALA A 535 -0.06 13.52 14.75
N ILE A 536 1.16 13.03 14.52
CA ILE A 536 1.43 11.91 13.58
C ILE A 536 0.74 10.62 14.06
N LYS A 537 0.85 10.28 15.36
CA LYS A 537 0.20 9.09 15.94
C LYS A 537 -1.33 9.18 15.85
N ASP A 538 -1.92 10.35 16.06
CA ASP A 538 -3.36 10.57 15.97
C ASP A 538 -3.86 10.55 14.51
N SER A 539 -3.07 11.03 13.55
CA SER A 539 -3.35 10.88 12.11
C SER A 539 -3.35 9.39 11.71
N ILE A 540 -2.27 8.66 12.03
CA ILE A 540 -2.16 7.22 11.74
C ILE A 540 -3.31 6.46 12.41
N GLN A 541 -3.71 6.83 13.63
CA GLN A 541 -4.85 6.22 14.32
C GLN A 541 -6.18 6.52 13.61
N SER A 542 -6.36 7.72 13.06
CA SER A 542 -7.51 8.06 12.20
C SER A 542 -7.53 7.22 10.92
N ASP A 543 -6.39 7.06 10.25
CA ASP A 543 -6.28 6.28 9.01
C ASP A 543 -6.49 4.78 9.25
N VAL A 544 -5.99 4.23 10.36
CA VAL A 544 -6.30 2.87 10.81
C VAL A 544 -7.81 2.70 11.05
N CYS A 545 -8.49 3.67 11.67
CA CYS A 545 -9.95 3.62 11.83
C CYS A 545 -10.71 3.65 10.49
N LYS A 546 -10.26 4.44 9.50
CA LYS A 546 -10.82 4.45 8.13
C LYS A 546 -10.65 3.08 7.46
N VAL A 547 -9.45 2.51 7.52
CA VAL A 547 -9.16 1.17 6.97
C VAL A 547 -10.05 0.11 7.63
N ILE A 548 -10.16 0.11 8.96
CA ILE A 548 -11.06 -0.82 9.68
C ILE A 548 -12.51 -0.69 9.21
N ALA A 549 -13.03 0.53 9.03
CA ALA A 549 -14.39 0.76 8.53
C ALA A 549 -14.57 0.20 7.11
N THR A 550 -13.65 0.45 6.18
CA THR A 550 -13.73 -0.10 4.82
C THR A 550 -13.60 -1.63 4.79
N LEU A 551 -12.81 -2.22 5.70
CA LEU A 551 -12.64 -3.66 5.83
C LEU A 551 -13.92 -4.31 6.41
N GLN A 552 -14.61 -3.62 7.30
CA GLN A 552 -15.93 -4.02 7.81
C GLN A 552 -16.99 -3.99 6.69
N GLU A 553 -17.09 -2.91 5.93
CA GLU A 553 -18.00 -2.79 4.78
C GLU A 553 -17.73 -3.87 3.70
N MET A 554 -16.46 -4.21 3.46
CA MET A 554 -16.07 -5.29 2.55
C MET A 554 -16.40 -6.70 3.08
N LYS A 555 -16.48 -6.91 4.41
CA LYS A 555 -17.01 -8.15 4.99
C LYS A 555 -18.51 -8.24 4.80
N GLU A 556 -19.25 -7.18 5.10
CA GLU A 556 -20.70 -7.12 4.95
C GLU A 556 -21.11 -7.38 3.48
N LYS A 557 -20.40 -6.79 2.52
CA LYS A 557 -20.58 -7.09 1.08
C LYS A 557 -20.25 -8.55 0.72
N ARG A 558 -19.22 -9.15 1.33
CA ARG A 558 -18.89 -10.58 1.14
C ARG A 558 -19.97 -11.49 1.71
N GLU A 559 -20.52 -11.18 2.88
CA GLU A 559 -21.58 -11.93 3.53
C GLU A 559 -22.89 -11.85 2.72
N GLN A 560 -23.23 -10.67 2.19
CA GLN A 560 -24.32 -10.51 1.21
C GLN A 560 -24.11 -11.37 -0.05
N GLN A 561 -22.91 -11.33 -0.64
CA GLN A 561 -22.57 -12.16 -1.79
C GLN A 561 -22.63 -13.67 -1.49
N LEU A 562 -22.27 -14.09 -0.27
CA LEU A 562 -22.37 -15.49 0.15
C LEU A 562 -23.84 -15.95 0.21
N LEU A 563 -24.72 -15.12 0.79
CA LEU A 563 -26.16 -15.38 0.85
C LEU A 563 -26.80 -15.43 -0.55
N ASP A 564 -26.37 -14.56 -1.47
CA ASP A 564 -26.81 -14.62 -2.87
C ASP A 564 -26.28 -15.87 -3.60
N VAL A 565 -25.06 -16.33 -3.31
CA VAL A 565 -24.52 -17.60 -3.83
C VAL A 565 -25.29 -18.80 -3.29
N ASP A 566 -25.61 -18.84 -2.00
CA ASP A 566 -26.45 -19.90 -1.41
C ASP A 566 -27.86 -19.89 -2.03
N ARG A 567 -28.44 -18.70 -2.23
CA ARG A 567 -29.75 -18.55 -2.90
C ARG A 567 -29.71 -19.03 -4.35
N LEU A 568 -28.69 -18.66 -5.12
CA LEU A 568 -28.49 -19.10 -6.50
C LEU A 568 -28.27 -20.62 -6.57
N THR A 569 -27.52 -21.18 -5.62
CA THR A 569 -27.28 -22.62 -5.50
C THR A 569 -28.57 -23.38 -5.21
N ASN A 570 -29.41 -22.88 -4.29
CA ASN A 570 -30.72 -23.48 -3.98
C ASN A 570 -31.72 -23.38 -5.16
N MET A 571 -31.64 -22.33 -5.99
CA MET A 571 -32.42 -22.29 -7.24
C MET A 571 -31.87 -23.25 -8.30
N LEU A 572 -30.55 -23.40 -8.38
CA LEU A 572 -29.91 -24.33 -9.32
C LEU A 572 -30.23 -25.79 -8.99
N THR A 573 -30.13 -26.20 -7.72
CA THR A 573 -30.51 -27.56 -7.30
C THR A 573 -31.99 -27.85 -7.56
N HIS A 574 -32.88 -26.88 -7.33
CA HIS A 574 -34.30 -27.01 -7.67
C HIS A 574 -34.53 -27.21 -9.18
N ILE A 575 -33.84 -26.45 -10.03
CA ILE A 575 -33.91 -26.61 -11.50
C ILE A 575 -33.30 -27.96 -11.94
N GLU A 576 -32.27 -28.45 -11.25
CA GLU A 576 -31.73 -29.81 -11.48
C GLU A 576 -32.72 -30.91 -11.08
N GLU A 577 -33.44 -30.77 -9.96
CA GLU A 577 -34.54 -31.65 -9.58
C GLU A 577 -35.66 -31.65 -10.64
N GLU A 578 -36.08 -30.48 -11.12
CA GLU A 578 -37.06 -30.36 -12.21
C GLU A 578 -36.56 -31.02 -13.50
N MET A 579 -35.30 -30.83 -13.87
CA MET A 579 -34.69 -31.50 -15.02
C MET A 579 -34.66 -33.03 -14.85
N VAL A 580 -34.36 -33.54 -13.66
CA VAL A 580 -34.40 -34.99 -13.36
C VAL A 580 -35.83 -35.52 -13.41
N GLN A 581 -36.81 -34.78 -12.88
CA GLN A 581 -38.22 -35.13 -12.99
C GLN A 581 -38.69 -35.14 -14.46
N LEU A 582 -38.26 -34.17 -15.27
CA LEU A 582 -38.60 -34.08 -16.70
C LEU A 582 -37.98 -35.23 -17.49
N ARG A 583 -36.71 -35.60 -17.23
CA ARG A 583 -36.08 -36.80 -17.80
C ARG A 583 -36.87 -38.07 -17.46
N LYS A 584 -37.23 -38.26 -16.18
CA LYS A 584 -38.08 -39.39 -15.74
C LYS A 584 -39.49 -39.36 -16.35
N LYS A 585 -40.05 -38.19 -16.68
CA LYS A 585 -41.34 -38.06 -17.39
C LYS A 585 -41.21 -38.46 -18.87
N TYR A 586 -40.14 -38.02 -19.54
CA TYR A 586 -39.82 -38.36 -20.93
C TYR A 586 -39.53 -39.85 -21.10
N GLU A 587 -38.71 -40.43 -20.23
CA GLU A 587 -38.39 -41.87 -20.20
C GLU A 587 -39.65 -42.74 -20.13
N ARG A 588 -40.58 -42.43 -19.20
CA ARG A 588 -41.89 -43.09 -19.11
C ARG A 588 -42.78 -42.89 -20.34
N ALA A 589 -42.61 -41.80 -21.09
CA ALA A 589 -43.33 -41.59 -22.35
C ALA A 589 -42.72 -42.42 -23.50
N VAL A 590 -41.38 -42.55 -23.55
CA VAL A 590 -40.67 -43.42 -24.50
C VAL A 590 -41.00 -44.90 -24.24
N LEU A 591 -41.03 -45.33 -22.96
CA LEU A 591 -41.43 -46.69 -22.59
C LEU A 591 -42.84 -47.01 -23.08
N ARG A 592 -43.85 -46.19 -22.72
CA ARG A 592 -45.24 -46.38 -23.21
C ARG A 592 -45.36 -46.35 -24.73
N ARG A 593 -44.57 -45.53 -25.42
CA ARG A 593 -44.53 -45.51 -26.89
C ARG A 593 -43.95 -46.82 -27.44
N ASN A 594 -42.91 -47.37 -26.82
CA ASN A 594 -42.31 -48.63 -27.24
C ASN A 594 -43.25 -49.81 -26.95
N GLU A 595 -43.88 -49.85 -25.77
CA GLU A 595 -44.94 -50.81 -25.41
C GLU A 595 -46.09 -50.78 -26.43
N SER A 596 -46.58 -49.58 -26.77
CA SER A 596 -47.63 -49.40 -27.81
C SER A 596 -47.16 -49.80 -29.21
N GLY A 597 -45.86 -49.68 -29.50
CA GLY A 597 -45.26 -50.10 -30.77
C GLY A 597 -45.15 -51.62 -30.88
N VAL A 598 -44.81 -52.32 -29.79
CA VAL A 598 -44.82 -53.79 -29.74
C VAL A 598 -46.26 -54.30 -29.92
N LEU A 599 -47.22 -53.75 -29.19
CA LEU A 599 -48.65 -54.10 -29.33
C LEU A 599 -49.23 -53.78 -30.72
N LEU A 600 -48.61 -52.88 -31.48
CA LEU A 600 -48.97 -52.63 -32.89
C LEU A 600 -48.37 -53.69 -33.81
N ILE A 601 -47.09 -54.04 -33.64
CA ILE A 601 -46.43 -55.10 -34.40
C ILE A 601 -47.12 -56.45 -34.18
N GLU A 602 -47.44 -56.82 -32.93
CA GLU A 602 -48.20 -58.03 -32.60
C GLU A 602 -49.55 -58.09 -33.35
N ARG A 603 -50.22 -56.94 -33.52
CA ARG A 603 -51.48 -56.84 -34.28
C ARG A 603 -51.28 -56.83 -35.80
N GLU A 604 -50.18 -56.28 -36.30
CA GLU A 604 -49.81 -56.39 -37.71
C GLU A 604 -49.44 -57.84 -38.07
N GLU A 605 -48.82 -58.59 -37.15
CA GLU A 605 -48.59 -60.03 -37.26
C GLU A 605 -49.90 -60.83 -37.21
N GLU A 606 -50.81 -60.55 -36.27
CA GLU A 606 -52.18 -61.12 -36.26
C GLU A 606 -52.90 -60.90 -37.60
N VAL A 607 -52.86 -59.67 -38.12
CA VAL A 607 -53.48 -59.30 -39.41
C VAL A 607 -52.83 -60.01 -40.58
N CYS A 608 -51.50 -60.14 -40.62
CA CYS A 608 -50.80 -60.95 -41.63
C CYS A 608 -51.26 -62.42 -41.58
N ILE A 609 -51.34 -63.01 -40.39
CA ILE A 609 -51.83 -64.38 -40.19
C ILE A 609 -53.31 -64.53 -40.64
N PHE A 610 -54.15 -63.51 -40.45
CA PHE A 610 -55.51 -63.52 -41.00
C PHE A 610 -55.54 -63.41 -42.52
N TYR A 611 -54.70 -62.58 -43.15
CA TYR A 611 -54.58 -62.54 -44.62
C TYR A 611 -54.09 -63.86 -45.21
N GLU A 612 -53.11 -64.52 -44.59
CA GLU A 612 -52.67 -65.85 -45.02
C GLU A 612 -53.80 -66.89 -44.91
N LYS A 613 -54.54 -66.91 -43.79
CA LYS A 613 -55.71 -67.78 -43.62
C LYS A 613 -56.80 -67.51 -44.66
N ILE A 614 -57.09 -66.25 -44.97
CA ILE A 614 -58.06 -65.85 -46.01
C ILE A 614 -57.57 -66.32 -47.38
N ASN A 615 -56.30 -66.10 -47.73
CA ASN A 615 -55.72 -66.55 -49.00
C ASN A 615 -55.78 -68.09 -49.14
N ILE A 616 -55.46 -68.83 -48.08
CA ILE A 616 -55.57 -70.30 -48.05
C ILE A 616 -57.03 -70.75 -48.23
N GLN A 617 -57.97 -70.09 -47.53
CA GLN A 617 -59.41 -70.37 -47.69
C GLN A 617 -59.91 -70.05 -49.11
N GLU A 618 -59.50 -68.93 -49.70
CA GLU A 618 -59.88 -68.56 -51.06
C GLU A 618 -59.30 -69.53 -52.10
N MET A 619 -58.05 -70.00 -51.92
CA MET A 619 -57.48 -71.06 -52.76
C MET A 619 -58.27 -72.38 -52.63
N MET A 620 -58.68 -72.77 -51.42
CA MET A 620 -59.53 -73.95 -51.22
C MET A 620 -60.92 -73.78 -51.85
N SER A 621 -61.54 -72.61 -51.71
CA SER A 621 -62.83 -72.31 -52.36
C SER A 621 -62.71 -72.35 -53.88
N ARG A 622 -61.71 -71.69 -54.48
CA ARG A 622 -61.50 -71.70 -55.94
C ARG A 622 -61.22 -73.12 -56.47
N ASN A 623 -60.48 -73.94 -55.73
CA ASN A 623 -60.27 -75.35 -56.08
C ASN A 623 -61.60 -76.13 -56.00
N GLY A 624 -62.40 -75.91 -54.96
CA GLY A 624 -63.75 -76.47 -54.83
C GLY A 624 -64.69 -76.05 -55.96
N ASP A 625 -64.67 -74.78 -56.36
CA ASP A 625 -65.45 -74.26 -57.48
C ASP A 625 -65.04 -74.92 -58.81
N ILE A 626 -63.75 -75.17 -59.02
CA ILE A 626 -63.23 -75.90 -60.19
C ILE A 626 -63.67 -77.37 -60.15
N GLU A 627 -63.61 -78.04 -59.00
CA GLU A 627 -64.12 -79.41 -58.85
C GLU A 627 -65.63 -79.49 -59.09
N ILE A 628 -66.41 -78.53 -58.58
CA ILE A 628 -67.86 -78.41 -58.82
C ILE A 628 -68.13 -78.21 -60.31
N GLN A 629 -67.44 -77.28 -60.99
CA GLN A 629 -67.57 -77.08 -62.44
C GLN A 629 -67.28 -78.37 -63.23
N VAL A 630 -66.22 -79.10 -62.86
CA VAL A 630 -65.88 -80.39 -63.48
C VAL A 630 -66.93 -81.48 -63.18
N MET A 631 -67.67 -81.41 -62.07
CA MET A 631 -68.83 -82.28 -61.82
C MET A 631 -70.08 -81.84 -62.59
N ASP A 632 -70.36 -80.54 -62.68
CA ASP A 632 -71.46 -79.99 -63.47
C ASP A 632 -71.28 -80.25 -64.97
N GLU A 633 -70.06 -80.20 -65.50
CA GLU A 633 -69.77 -80.63 -66.87
C GLU A 633 -70.05 -82.13 -67.08
N LYS A 634 -69.69 -82.99 -66.13
CA LYS A 634 -70.04 -84.42 -66.17
C LYS A 634 -71.56 -84.63 -66.11
N ILE A 635 -72.26 -83.90 -65.25
CA ILE A 635 -73.73 -83.94 -65.13
C ILE A 635 -74.38 -83.45 -66.43
N ARG A 636 -73.90 -82.35 -67.03
CA ARG A 636 -74.35 -81.83 -68.32
C ARG A 636 -74.12 -82.83 -69.45
N PHE A 637 -72.96 -83.48 -69.49
CA PHE A 637 -72.62 -84.52 -70.47
C PHE A 637 -73.48 -85.79 -70.31
N LEU A 638 -73.75 -86.20 -69.07
CA LEU A 638 -74.66 -87.31 -68.77
C LEU A 638 -76.11 -86.95 -69.15
N ASN A 639 -76.57 -85.73 -68.86
CA ASN A 639 -77.89 -85.24 -69.27
C ASN A 639 -78.02 -85.16 -70.80
N LEU A 640 -76.97 -84.76 -71.52
CA LEU A 640 -76.95 -84.74 -72.99
C LEU A 640 -77.03 -86.18 -73.54
N LYS A 641 -76.26 -87.12 -72.98
CA LYS A 641 -76.38 -88.56 -73.32
C LYS A 641 -77.78 -89.11 -73.01
N LEU A 642 -78.40 -88.71 -71.91
CA LEU A 642 -79.74 -89.12 -71.50
C LEU A 642 -80.81 -88.55 -72.44
N ALA A 643 -80.68 -87.28 -72.85
CA ALA A 643 -81.53 -86.64 -73.85
C ALA A 643 -81.40 -87.31 -75.23
N GLU A 644 -80.18 -87.62 -75.67
CA GLU A 644 -79.97 -88.37 -76.92
C GLU A 644 -80.53 -89.80 -76.83
N LYS A 645 -80.43 -90.46 -75.68
CA LYS A 645 -81.09 -91.78 -75.49
C LYS A 645 -82.62 -91.67 -75.46
N LYS A 646 -83.20 -90.61 -74.88
CA LYS A 646 -84.64 -90.30 -75.00
C LYS A 646 -85.03 -90.07 -76.46
N ARG A 647 -84.27 -89.28 -77.22
CA ARG A 647 -84.48 -89.05 -78.66
C ARG A 647 -84.43 -90.35 -79.47
N GLN A 648 -83.48 -91.24 -79.17
CA GLN A 648 -83.39 -92.56 -79.82
C GLN A 648 -84.60 -93.45 -79.50
N ILE A 649 -85.12 -93.38 -78.26
CA ILE A 649 -86.38 -94.05 -77.86
C ILE A 649 -87.58 -93.43 -78.58
N GLU A 650 -87.70 -92.10 -78.63
CA GLU A 650 -88.79 -91.42 -79.34
C GLU A 650 -88.78 -91.68 -80.85
N LEU A 651 -87.61 -91.73 -81.48
CA LEU A 651 -87.47 -92.13 -82.89
C LEU A 651 -87.91 -93.58 -83.08
N SER A 652 -87.51 -94.48 -82.19
CA SER A 652 -87.95 -95.89 -82.21
C SER A 652 -89.46 -96.03 -82.00
N LEU A 653 -90.06 -95.21 -81.14
CA LEU A 653 -91.51 -95.16 -80.93
C LEU A 653 -92.25 -94.54 -82.12
N LYS A 654 -91.66 -93.57 -82.83
CA LYS A 654 -92.22 -93.00 -84.06
C LYS A 654 -92.12 -93.94 -85.26
N THR A 655 -91.09 -94.81 -85.32
CA THR A 655 -91.04 -95.90 -86.30
C THR A 655 -91.90 -97.10 -85.92
N LEU A 656 -92.30 -97.26 -84.64
CA LEU A 656 -93.10 -98.39 -84.18
C LEU A 656 -94.47 -98.51 -84.89
N PRO A 657 -95.28 -97.45 -85.13
CA PRO A 657 -96.46 -97.54 -85.97
C PRO A 657 -96.18 -98.01 -87.40
N MET A 658 -95.08 -97.56 -88.01
CA MET A 658 -94.69 -98.01 -89.35
C MET A 658 -94.24 -99.48 -89.35
N LYS A 659 -93.52 -99.92 -88.31
CA LYS A 659 -93.14 -101.32 -88.11
C LYS A 659 -94.37 -102.20 -87.85
N ASN A 660 -95.33 -101.73 -87.06
CA ASN A 660 -96.57 -102.44 -86.77
C ASN A 660 -97.52 -102.47 -87.98
N ALA A 661 -97.53 -101.41 -88.80
CA ALA A 661 -98.23 -101.41 -90.09
C ALA A 661 -97.56 -102.38 -91.07
N LEU A 662 -96.22 -102.40 -91.16
CA LEU A 662 -95.49 -103.38 -91.95
C LEU A 662 -95.67 -104.82 -91.43
N ASP A 663 -95.76 -105.05 -90.12
CA ASP A 663 -96.10 -106.36 -89.54
C ASP A 663 -97.54 -106.76 -89.88
N ALA A 664 -98.50 -105.82 -89.82
CA ALA A 664 -99.89 -106.06 -90.18
C ALA A 664 -100.04 -106.34 -91.69
N ASP A 665 -99.34 -105.58 -92.53
CA ASP A 665 -99.20 -105.82 -93.96
C ASP A 665 -98.49 -107.15 -94.22
N LEU A 666 -97.52 -107.56 -93.41
CA LEU A 666 -96.85 -108.87 -93.51
C LEU A 666 -97.83 -109.98 -93.14
N VAL A 667 -98.62 -109.85 -92.07
CA VAL A 667 -99.71 -110.79 -91.72
C VAL A 667 -100.76 -110.84 -92.82
N VAL A 668 -101.17 -109.70 -93.39
CA VAL A 668 -102.08 -109.64 -94.54
C VAL A 668 -101.45 -110.28 -95.78
N LEU A 669 -100.17 -110.05 -96.06
CA LEU A 669 -99.39 -110.70 -97.12
C LEU A 669 -99.17 -112.19 -96.85
N GLN A 670 -99.17 -112.64 -95.59
CA GLN A 670 -98.98 -114.04 -95.20
C GLN A 670 -100.32 -114.81 -95.25
N ILE A 671 -101.44 -114.13 -94.98
CA ILE A 671 -102.81 -114.59 -95.26
C ILE A 671 -103.07 -114.57 -96.77
N GLN A 672 -102.70 -113.51 -97.48
CA GLN A 672 -102.75 -113.46 -98.94
C GLN A 672 -101.80 -114.48 -99.56
N TYR A 673 -100.67 -114.80 -98.95
CA TYR A 673 -99.75 -115.84 -99.41
C TYR A 673 -100.25 -117.24 -99.07
N SER A 674 -100.96 -117.48 -97.97
CA SER A 674 -101.62 -118.78 -97.74
C SER A 674 -102.81 -118.96 -98.69
N GLN A 675 -103.67 -117.94 -98.82
CA GLN A 675 -104.73 -117.89 -99.82
C GLN A 675 -104.17 -118.01 -101.24
N CYS A 676 -103.07 -117.35 -101.58
CA CYS A 676 -102.41 -117.48 -102.87
C CYS A 676 -101.67 -118.80 -103.02
N LYS A 677 -101.21 -119.46 -101.95
CA LYS A 677 -100.60 -120.80 -102.01
C LYS A 677 -101.65 -121.87 -102.24
N ASP A 678 -102.84 -121.73 -101.67
CA ASP A 678 -103.98 -122.62 -101.94
C ASP A 678 -104.67 -122.26 -103.27
N ARG A 679 -104.70 -120.97 -103.65
CA ARG A 679 -105.04 -120.55 -105.02
C ARG A 679 -104.03 -121.10 -106.02
N ILE A 680 -102.74 -121.08 -105.72
CA ILE A 680 -101.65 -121.66 -106.54
C ILE A 680 -101.85 -123.16 -106.62
N LYS A 681 -102.08 -123.92 -105.55
CA LYS A 681 -102.47 -125.35 -105.67
C LYS A 681 -103.72 -125.57 -106.53
N SER A 682 -104.71 -124.66 -106.44
CA SER A 682 -105.94 -124.70 -107.25
C SER A 682 -105.73 -124.27 -108.71
N LEU A 683 -104.61 -123.60 -109.00
CA LEU A 683 -104.19 -123.06 -110.28
C LEU A 683 -103.06 -123.89 -110.92
N GLU A 684 -102.20 -124.58 -110.18
CA GLU A 684 -101.30 -125.63 -110.66
C GLU A 684 -102.12 -126.79 -111.24
N LYS A 685 -103.31 -127.04 -110.67
CA LYS A 685 -104.37 -127.86 -111.27
C LYS A 685 -105.08 -127.24 -112.50
N ARG A 686 -104.65 -126.07 -113.00
CA ARG A 686 -105.23 -125.36 -114.17
C ARG A 686 -104.20 -124.68 -115.11
N PHE A 687 -102.95 -124.51 -114.68
CA PHE A 687 -101.79 -124.01 -115.42
C PHE A 687 -100.93 -125.16 -115.99
N ALA A 688 -101.50 -126.37 -116.01
CA ALA A 688 -101.09 -127.41 -116.93
C ALA A 688 -101.40 -127.03 -118.41
N ASP A 689 -102.14 -125.93 -118.65
CA ASP A 689 -102.29 -125.26 -119.95
C ASP A 689 -101.87 -123.77 -119.87
N PRO A 690 -101.36 -123.12 -120.96
CA PRO A 690 -100.70 -121.81 -120.88
C PRO A 690 -101.28 -120.68 -121.77
N GLU A 691 -101.19 -119.41 -121.33
CA GLU A 691 -100.64 -118.24 -122.12
C GLU A 691 -100.83 -116.85 -121.44
N GLY A 692 -99.74 -116.06 -121.36
CA GLY A 692 -99.69 -114.57 -121.46
C GLY A 692 -100.24 -113.66 -120.34
N LYS A 693 -100.01 -112.32 -120.33
CA LYS A 693 -98.83 -111.48 -120.70
C LYS A 693 -99.06 -109.99 -120.29
N ASN A 694 -97.96 -109.23 -120.04
CA ASN A 694 -97.84 -107.74 -119.95
C ASN A 694 -98.34 -106.98 -118.67
N ARG A 695 -97.94 -105.72 -118.34
CA ARG A 695 -96.59 -105.06 -118.12
C ARG A 695 -96.60 -103.49 -118.28
N LYS A 696 -96.93 -102.74 -117.19
CA LYS A 696 -96.53 -101.35 -116.72
C LYS A 696 -96.31 -100.12 -117.67
N ARG A 697 -96.68 -98.88 -117.21
CA ARG A 697 -96.05 -97.55 -117.54
C ARG A 697 -96.43 -96.38 -116.55
N ALA A 698 -95.84 -95.16 -116.64
CA ALA A 698 -96.05 -93.94 -115.78
C ALA A 698 -95.52 -92.59 -116.43
N LEU A 699 -95.78 -91.38 -115.81
CA LEU A 699 -95.13 -90.00 -115.89
C LEU A 699 -96.15 -88.85 -115.47
N GLU A 700 -95.90 -87.51 -115.31
CA GLU A 700 -94.91 -86.70 -114.50
C GLU A 700 -95.07 -85.11 -114.53
N GLY A 701 -95.00 -84.38 -113.37
CA GLY A 701 -94.40 -83.01 -113.14
C GLY A 701 -95.13 -81.62 -113.29
N LYS A 702 -95.07 -80.70 -112.27
CA LYS A 702 -94.78 -79.22 -112.36
C LYS A 702 -94.82 -78.34 -111.06
N ASP A 703 -94.19 -77.14 -111.16
CA ASP A 703 -94.21 -75.85 -110.39
C ASP A 703 -93.78 -75.78 -108.88
N PRO A 704 -93.11 -74.66 -108.43
CA PRO A 704 -92.55 -74.50 -107.07
C PRO A 704 -93.60 -74.10 -106.01
N SER A 705 -93.28 -74.31 -104.72
CA SER A 705 -94.25 -74.30 -103.63
C SER A 705 -93.77 -73.63 -102.33
N LEU A 706 -94.69 -73.46 -101.37
CA LEU A 706 -94.51 -72.90 -100.02
C LEU A 706 -93.11 -73.03 -99.36
N PRO A 707 -92.41 -74.19 -99.36
CA PRO A 707 -91.05 -74.31 -98.83
C PRO A 707 -90.03 -73.26 -99.30
N GLU A 708 -90.16 -72.68 -100.50
CA GLU A 708 -89.24 -71.62 -100.95
C GLU A 708 -89.51 -70.26 -100.29
N LEU A 709 -90.77 -69.99 -99.94
CA LEU A 709 -91.17 -68.82 -99.14
C LEU A 709 -90.80 -69.00 -97.66
N PHE A 710 -91.02 -70.19 -97.10
CA PHE A 710 -90.64 -70.49 -95.70
C PHE A 710 -89.13 -70.33 -95.48
N LYS A 711 -88.28 -70.84 -96.37
CA LYS A 711 -86.82 -70.64 -96.28
C LYS A 711 -86.41 -69.16 -96.21
N LYS A 712 -87.14 -68.26 -96.89
CA LYS A 712 -86.83 -66.82 -96.87
C LYS A 712 -87.30 -66.13 -95.59
N ILE A 713 -88.31 -66.68 -94.91
CA ILE A 713 -88.73 -66.26 -93.57
C ILE A 713 -87.72 -66.77 -92.54
N GLU A 714 -87.36 -68.06 -92.58
CA GLU A 714 -86.33 -68.66 -91.71
C GLU A 714 -84.99 -67.90 -91.79
N GLU A 715 -84.53 -67.53 -93.00
CA GLU A 715 -83.32 -66.72 -93.18
C GLU A 715 -83.38 -65.32 -92.53
N LEU A 716 -84.56 -64.72 -92.43
CA LEU A 716 -84.77 -63.40 -91.82
C LEU A 716 -84.96 -63.48 -90.30
N GLU A 717 -85.67 -64.51 -89.81
CA GLU A 717 -85.82 -64.79 -88.38
C GLU A 717 -84.46 -65.13 -87.74
N ILE A 718 -83.64 -65.94 -88.40
CA ILE A 718 -82.25 -66.23 -87.98
C ILE A 718 -81.42 -64.94 -87.93
N GLN A 719 -81.60 -64.01 -88.88
CA GLN A 719 -80.90 -62.72 -88.86
C GLN A 719 -81.42 -61.77 -87.76
N LEU A 720 -82.70 -61.86 -87.38
CA LEU A 720 -83.28 -61.10 -86.27
C LEU A 720 -82.72 -61.58 -84.93
N VAL A 721 -82.75 -62.90 -84.67
CA VAL A 721 -82.18 -63.49 -83.45
C VAL A 721 -80.69 -63.15 -83.32
N GLN A 722 -79.91 -63.28 -84.41
CA GLN A 722 -78.49 -62.89 -84.43
C GLN A 722 -78.22 -61.38 -84.29
N LYS A 723 -79.25 -60.52 -84.35
CA LYS A 723 -79.19 -59.09 -84.05
C LYS A 723 -79.57 -58.81 -82.60
N GLU A 724 -80.57 -59.52 -82.08
CA GLU A 724 -81.03 -59.42 -80.69
C GLU A 724 -80.00 -59.99 -79.71
N GLU A 725 -79.40 -61.14 -80.01
CA GLU A 725 -78.25 -61.69 -79.25
C GLU A 725 -77.11 -60.66 -79.17
N LYS A 726 -76.73 -60.06 -80.30
CA LYS A 726 -75.67 -59.03 -80.38
C LYS A 726 -76.05 -57.68 -79.77
N LEU A 727 -77.33 -57.48 -79.45
CA LEU A 727 -77.81 -56.30 -78.73
C LEU A 727 -77.76 -56.57 -77.22
N LEU A 728 -78.20 -57.76 -76.77
CA LEU A 728 -78.05 -58.22 -75.39
C LEU A 728 -76.58 -58.35 -74.96
N GLU A 729 -75.70 -58.86 -75.84
CA GLU A 729 -74.23 -58.83 -75.63
C GLU A 729 -73.74 -57.40 -75.41
N LYS A 730 -74.20 -56.45 -76.22
CA LYS A 730 -73.80 -55.04 -76.13
C LYS A 730 -74.38 -54.34 -74.90
N ASP A 731 -75.59 -54.66 -74.48
CA ASP A 731 -76.20 -54.10 -73.27
C ASP A 731 -75.54 -54.67 -72.01
N PHE A 732 -75.18 -55.96 -71.99
CA PHE A 732 -74.38 -56.53 -70.90
C PHE A 732 -72.97 -55.93 -70.85
N ILE A 733 -72.31 -55.76 -72.01
CA ILE A 733 -71.04 -55.03 -72.09
C ILE A 733 -71.22 -53.58 -71.64
N TYR A 734 -72.30 -52.89 -72.04
CA TYR A 734 -72.57 -51.51 -71.65
C TYR A 734 -72.84 -51.37 -70.15
N GLU A 735 -73.56 -52.30 -69.53
CA GLU A 735 -73.79 -52.27 -68.08
C GLU A 735 -72.49 -52.56 -67.31
N GLN A 736 -71.68 -53.54 -67.74
CA GLN A 736 -70.37 -53.80 -67.13
C GLN A 736 -69.41 -52.63 -67.34
N VAL A 737 -69.35 -52.03 -68.53
CA VAL A 737 -68.57 -50.83 -68.82
C VAL A 737 -69.07 -49.64 -68.00
N SER A 738 -70.39 -49.47 -67.79
CA SER A 738 -70.94 -48.41 -66.95
C SER A 738 -70.57 -48.63 -65.48
N ARG A 739 -70.79 -49.84 -64.93
CA ARG A 739 -70.40 -50.21 -63.56
C ARG A 739 -68.89 -50.07 -63.33
N LEU A 740 -68.05 -50.40 -64.32
CA LEU A 740 -66.60 -50.16 -64.28
C LEU A 740 -66.26 -48.67 -64.40
N THR A 741 -66.96 -47.92 -65.25
CA THR A 741 -66.78 -46.47 -65.43
C THR A 741 -67.17 -45.70 -64.17
N ASP A 742 -68.22 -46.11 -63.46
CA ASP A 742 -68.63 -45.46 -62.21
C ASP A 742 -67.73 -45.87 -61.02
N ARG A 743 -67.24 -47.12 -61.00
CA ARG A 743 -66.17 -47.53 -60.06
C ARG A 743 -64.84 -46.82 -60.33
N LEU A 744 -64.52 -46.54 -61.60
CA LEU A 744 -63.38 -45.72 -61.98
C LEU A 744 -63.61 -44.24 -61.67
N ARG A 745 -64.81 -43.70 -61.94
CA ARG A 745 -65.21 -42.32 -61.65
C ARG A 745 -65.10 -42.03 -60.16
N THR A 746 -65.72 -42.85 -59.30
CA THR A 746 -65.65 -42.73 -57.84
C THR A 746 -64.22 -42.89 -57.31
N LYS A 747 -63.44 -43.86 -57.81
CA LYS A 747 -61.99 -43.95 -57.48
C LYS A 747 -61.19 -42.74 -57.95
N THR A 748 -61.53 -42.17 -59.10
CA THR A 748 -60.87 -40.97 -59.65
C THR A 748 -61.32 -39.71 -58.93
N GLU A 749 -62.53 -39.66 -58.37
CA GLU A 749 -63.04 -38.53 -57.60
C GLU A 749 -62.46 -38.51 -56.19
N ASN A 750 -62.39 -39.67 -55.51
CA ASN A 750 -61.61 -39.79 -54.28
C ASN A 750 -60.12 -39.50 -54.55
N GLY A 751 -59.56 -40.04 -55.64
CA GLY A 751 -58.19 -39.79 -56.06
C GLY A 751 -57.89 -38.36 -56.53
N LYS A 752 -58.91 -37.56 -56.92
CA LYS A 752 -58.74 -36.13 -57.24
C LYS A 752 -58.41 -35.33 -55.98
N GLU A 753 -59.01 -35.65 -54.84
CA GLU A 753 -58.69 -35.02 -53.55
C GLU A 753 -57.21 -35.29 -53.20
N ASP A 754 -56.80 -36.57 -53.20
CA ASP A 754 -55.42 -36.97 -52.90
C ASP A 754 -54.40 -36.41 -53.91
N THR A 755 -54.68 -36.43 -55.22
CA THR A 755 -53.78 -35.87 -56.23
C THR A 755 -53.75 -34.34 -56.24
N LEU A 756 -54.83 -33.66 -55.85
CA LEU A 756 -54.84 -32.21 -55.63
C LEU A 756 -54.00 -31.85 -54.40
N ILE A 757 -54.10 -32.63 -53.32
CA ILE A 757 -53.27 -32.49 -52.11
C ILE A 757 -51.80 -32.78 -52.44
N LEU A 758 -51.51 -33.81 -53.23
CA LEU A 758 -50.16 -34.14 -53.68
C LEU A 758 -49.58 -33.05 -54.60
N ALA A 759 -50.36 -32.53 -55.56
CA ALA A 759 -49.94 -31.46 -56.45
C ALA A 759 -49.71 -30.13 -55.70
N LYS A 760 -50.57 -29.79 -54.72
CA LYS A 760 -50.35 -28.65 -53.81
C LYS A 760 -49.05 -28.81 -53.02
N ARG A 761 -48.85 -29.97 -52.37
CA ARG A 761 -47.61 -30.29 -51.64
C ARG A 761 -46.37 -30.28 -52.55
N MET A 762 -46.48 -30.77 -53.79
CA MET A 762 -45.37 -30.79 -54.74
C MET A 762 -45.04 -29.39 -55.27
N ASN A 763 -46.03 -28.54 -55.53
CA ASN A 763 -45.83 -27.13 -55.87
C ASN A 763 -45.24 -26.35 -54.68
N GLU A 764 -45.72 -26.58 -53.46
CA GLU A 764 -45.12 -26.04 -52.24
C GLU A 764 -43.65 -26.46 -52.09
N ILE A 765 -43.33 -27.74 -52.32
CA ILE A 765 -41.95 -28.24 -52.27
C ILE A 765 -41.12 -27.61 -53.38
N GLN A 766 -41.62 -27.49 -54.60
CA GLN A 766 -40.91 -26.87 -55.72
C GLN A 766 -40.68 -25.37 -55.48
N GLN A 767 -41.62 -24.67 -54.84
CA GLN A 767 -41.47 -23.27 -54.45
C GLN A 767 -40.48 -23.12 -53.29
N LYS A 768 -40.59 -23.94 -52.23
CA LYS A 768 -39.60 -24.01 -51.14
C LYS A 768 -38.18 -24.34 -51.65
N ILE A 769 -38.06 -25.16 -52.70
CA ILE A 769 -36.80 -25.42 -53.41
C ILE A 769 -36.32 -24.16 -54.14
N LYS A 770 -37.16 -23.52 -54.98
CA LYS A 770 -36.80 -22.27 -55.68
C LYS A 770 -36.36 -21.16 -54.72
N ASP A 771 -37.12 -20.93 -53.65
CA ASP A 771 -36.79 -19.98 -52.59
C ASP A 771 -35.44 -20.28 -51.96
N LYS A 772 -35.14 -21.57 -51.71
CA LYS A 772 -33.85 -22.02 -51.18
C LYS A 772 -32.72 -21.87 -52.20
N THR A 773 -32.94 -22.15 -53.48
CA THR A 773 -31.94 -21.94 -54.53
C THR A 773 -31.64 -20.46 -54.73
N GLN A 774 -32.65 -19.59 -54.65
CA GLN A 774 -32.48 -18.13 -54.72
C GLN A 774 -31.79 -17.56 -53.48
N LYS A 775 -32.19 -17.99 -52.27
CA LYS A 775 -31.53 -17.63 -51.01
C LYS A 775 -30.08 -18.18 -50.94
N MET A 776 -29.80 -19.34 -51.55
CA MET A 776 -28.46 -19.88 -51.75
C MET A 776 -27.63 -19.06 -52.75
N MET A 777 -28.19 -18.67 -53.91
CA MET A 777 -27.49 -17.79 -54.86
C MET A 777 -27.16 -16.42 -54.26
N ALA A 778 -28.08 -15.84 -53.47
CA ALA A 778 -27.82 -14.62 -52.71
C ALA A 778 -26.69 -14.78 -51.69
N LEU A 779 -26.68 -15.88 -50.93
CA LEU A 779 -25.60 -16.21 -49.99
C LEU A 779 -24.25 -16.44 -50.70
N ILE A 780 -24.23 -17.08 -51.87
CA ILE A 780 -23.02 -17.25 -52.69
C ILE A 780 -22.50 -15.89 -53.16
N ALA A 781 -23.39 -14.99 -53.61
CA ALA A 781 -23.02 -13.63 -54.00
C ALA A 781 -22.46 -12.83 -52.81
N GLU A 782 -23.15 -12.81 -51.67
CA GLU A 782 -22.67 -12.17 -50.44
C GLU A 782 -21.32 -12.73 -49.99
N LEU A 783 -21.16 -14.06 -49.96
CA LEU A 783 -19.93 -14.73 -49.53
C LEU A 783 -18.77 -14.42 -50.48
N SER A 784 -19.01 -14.36 -51.80
CA SER A 784 -17.99 -13.92 -52.76
C SER A 784 -17.58 -12.44 -52.56
N MET A 785 -18.54 -11.56 -52.24
CA MET A 785 -18.25 -10.16 -51.90
C MET A 785 -17.44 -10.05 -50.60
N LYS A 786 -17.79 -10.83 -49.56
CA LYS A 786 -17.03 -10.88 -48.30
C LYS A 786 -15.63 -11.45 -48.51
N GLN A 787 -15.46 -12.49 -49.32
CA GLN A 787 -14.14 -13.01 -49.70
C GLN A 787 -13.31 -11.93 -50.42
N ALA A 788 -13.86 -11.22 -51.39
CA ALA A 788 -13.17 -10.12 -52.08
C ALA A 788 -12.77 -8.97 -51.13
N ILE A 789 -13.62 -8.64 -50.15
CA ILE A 789 -13.30 -7.66 -49.09
C ILE A 789 -12.19 -8.18 -48.17
N THR A 790 -12.26 -9.43 -47.71
CA THR A 790 -11.22 -10.03 -46.86
C THR A 790 -9.87 -10.09 -47.58
N ILE A 791 -9.84 -10.44 -48.86
CA ILE A 791 -8.62 -10.43 -49.68
C ILE A 791 -8.05 -9.01 -49.79
N LYS A 792 -8.89 -7.98 -50.01
CA LYS A 792 -8.45 -6.57 -50.01
C LYS A 792 -7.89 -6.14 -48.65
N LEU A 793 -8.56 -6.46 -47.54
CA LEU A 793 -8.07 -6.12 -46.21
C LEU A 793 -6.77 -6.86 -45.85
N GLN A 794 -6.63 -8.12 -46.27
CA GLN A 794 -5.37 -8.87 -46.15
C GLN A 794 -4.26 -8.33 -47.07
N GLN A 795 -4.60 -7.68 -48.18
CA GLN A 795 -3.64 -6.94 -49.00
C GLN A 795 -3.21 -5.66 -48.27
N GLU A 796 -4.18 -4.83 -47.85
CA GLU A 796 -3.92 -3.59 -47.11
C GLU A 796 -3.12 -3.78 -45.82
N MET A 797 -3.35 -4.88 -45.06
CA MET A 797 -2.51 -5.17 -43.90
C MET A 797 -1.07 -5.45 -44.30
N ARG A 798 -0.83 -6.32 -45.29
CA ARG A 798 0.52 -6.66 -45.76
C ARG A 798 1.25 -5.46 -46.36
N ASP A 799 0.52 -4.61 -47.09
CA ASP A 799 1.07 -3.37 -47.65
C ASP A 799 1.46 -2.39 -46.53
N LYS A 800 0.64 -2.27 -45.46
CA LYS A 800 0.93 -1.46 -44.27
C LYS A 800 2.04 -2.05 -43.39
N GLU A 801 2.13 -3.37 -43.26
CA GLU A 801 3.22 -4.07 -42.58
C GLU A 801 4.55 -3.85 -43.30
N GLN A 802 4.58 -3.97 -44.63
CA GLN A 802 5.76 -3.68 -45.45
C GLN A 802 6.15 -2.19 -45.37
N PHE A 803 5.17 -1.28 -45.34
CA PHE A 803 5.42 0.15 -45.13
C PHE A 803 6.03 0.42 -43.74
N LEU A 804 5.48 -0.15 -42.67
CA LEU A 804 6.02 -0.02 -41.31
C LEU A 804 7.43 -0.61 -41.20
N LEU A 805 7.70 -1.79 -41.76
CA LEU A 805 9.04 -2.37 -41.83
C LEU A 805 10.03 -1.46 -42.60
N THR A 806 9.56 -0.84 -43.69
CA THR A 806 10.35 0.12 -44.48
C THR A 806 10.64 1.42 -43.72
N VAL A 807 9.68 1.90 -42.92
CA VAL A 807 9.84 3.09 -42.07
C VAL A 807 10.79 2.77 -40.91
N SER A 808 10.55 1.71 -40.14
CA SER A 808 11.41 1.27 -39.04
C SER A 808 12.84 1.05 -39.50
N SER A 809 13.05 0.33 -40.60
CA SER A 809 14.41 0.07 -41.10
C SER A 809 15.09 1.27 -41.78
N ARG A 810 14.39 2.40 -41.96
CA ARG A 810 15.01 3.70 -42.26
C ARG A 810 15.38 4.44 -40.97
N ILE A 811 14.49 4.45 -39.97
CA ILE A 811 14.73 5.06 -38.66
C ILE A 811 15.93 4.41 -37.96
N GLU A 812 16.02 3.07 -37.97
CA GLU A 812 17.18 2.29 -37.48
C GLU A 812 18.50 2.66 -38.17
N LYS A 813 18.44 3.14 -39.42
CA LYS A 813 19.59 3.58 -40.22
C LYS A 813 19.81 5.10 -40.18
N GLY A 814 19.10 5.83 -39.32
CA GLY A 814 19.17 7.29 -39.21
C GLY A 814 18.66 8.05 -40.44
N LEU A 815 17.91 7.40 -41.32
CA LEU A 815 17.37 8.00 -42.55
C LEU A 815 15.96 8.55 -42.32
N PRO A 816 15.58 9.69 -42.95
CA PRO A 816 14.25 10.26 -42.79
C PRO A 816 13.15 9.34 -43.37
N PRO A 817 11.91 9.44 -42.84
CA PRO A 817 10.76 8.72 -43.37
C PRO A 817 10.49 8.97 -44.88
N PRO A 818 9.72 8.09 -45.55
CA PRO A 818 9.27 8.33 -46.92
C PRO A 818 8.51 9.66 -47.07
N LYS A 819 8.74 10.37 -48.18
CA LYS A 819 8.01 11.62 -48.50
C LYS A 819 6.49 11.43 -48.64
N GLU A 820 6.05 10.20 -48.91
CA GLU A 820 4.64 9.84 -48.94
C GLU A 820 3.99 10.00 -47.57
N THR A 821 4.68 9.65 -46.47
CA THR A 821 4.21 9.86 -45.09
C THR A 821 3.98 11.35 -44.79
N GLU A 822 4.88 12.21 -45.26
CA GLU A 822 4.78 13.67 -45.12
C GLU A 822 3.58 14.22 -45.92
N ILE A 823 3.37 13.73 -47.15
CA ILE A 823 2.23 14.12 -47.99
C ILE A 823 0.89 13.64 -47.39
N GLU A 824 0.84 12.46 -46.77
CA GLU A 824 -0.37 11.99 -46.06
C GLU A 824 -0.63 12.77 -44.78
N TRP A 825 0.40 13.09 -44.00
CA TRP A 825 0.26 13.95 -42.82
C TRP A 825 -0.31 15.34 -43.18
N MET A 826 0.16 15.94 -44.27
CA MET A 826 -0.39 17.22 -44.78
C MET A 826 -1.84 17.10 -45.29
N LYS A 827 -2.29 15.92 -45.74
CA LYS A 827 -3.72 15.67 -46.04
C LYS A 827 -4.55 15.56 -44.75
N VAL A 828 -4.03 14.91 -43.71
CA VAL A 828 -4.71 14.81 -42.40
C VAL A 828 -4.90 16.20 -41.80
N LEU A 829 -3.84 17.01 -41.76
CA LEU A 829 -3.90 18.41 -41.31
C LEU A 829 -4.96 19.23 -42.07
N ARG A 830 -4.96 19.18 -43.41
CA ARG A 830 -6.00 19.85 -44.23
C ARG A 830 -7.41 19.36 -43.91
N ASN A 831 -7.60 18.07 -43.64
CA ASN A 831 -8.91 17.52 -43.28
C ASN A 831 -9.34 17.98 -41.87
N GLU A 832 -8.42 18.07 -40.92
CA GLU A 832 -8.70 18.66 -39.60
C GLU A 832 -9.05 20.15 -39.67
N GLU A 833 -8.34 20.93 -40.49
CA GLU A 833 -8.67 22.34 -40.77
C GLU A 833 -10.08 22.47 -41.36
N MET A 834 -10.42 21.65 -42.36
CA MET A 834 -11.77 21.60 -42.94
C MET A 834 -12.84 21.18 -41.92
N HIS A 835 -12.53 20.25 -41.00
CA HIS A 835 -13.45 19.86 -39.95
C HIS A 835 -13.63 20.94 -38.87
N LYS A 836 -12.58 21.68 -38.50
CA LYS A 836 -12.64 22.84 -37.61
C LYS A 836 -13.48 23.97 -38.23
N ALA A 837 -13.19 24.34 -39.47
CA ALA A 837 -13.98 25.34 -40.20
C ALA A 837 -15.47 24.93 -40.35
N ALA A 838 -15.75 23.64 -40.55
CA ALA A 838 -17.13 23.13 -40.58
C ALA A 838 -17.83 23.10 -39.21
N ALA A 839 -17.08 23.04 -38.11
CA ALA A 839 -17.60 23.15 -36.74
C ALA A 839 -17.88 24.62 -36.39
N GLU A 840 -16.94 25.53 -36.62
CA GLU A 840 -17.11 26.98 -36.45
C GLU A 840 -18.29 27.51 -37.29
N ALA A 841 -18.46 27.00 -38.52
CA ALA A 841 -19.58 27.33 -39.39
C ALA A 841 -20.93 26.69 -38.98
N ARG A 842 -20.96 25.84 -37.95
CA ARG A 842 -22.19 25.41 -37.25
C ARG A 842 -22.41 26.22 -35.99
N GLU A 843 -21.37 26.48 -35.22
CA GLU A 843 -21.40 27.25 -33.98
C GLU A 843 -21.85 28.70 -34.23
N LYS A 844 -21.37 29.35 -35.30
CA LYS A 844 -21.87 30.65 -35.75
C LYS A 844 -23.35 30.63 -36.12
N ARG A 845 -23.83 29.56 -36.75
CA ARG A 845 -25.27 29.40 -37.07
C ARG A 845 -26.13 29.17 -35.83
N ALA A 846 -25.64 28.45 -34.82
CA ALA A 846 -26.33 28.32 -33.54
C ALA A 846 -26.41 29.67 -32.80
N ALA A 847 -25.35 30.47 -32.82
CA ALA A 847 -25.35 31.82 -32.24
C ALA A 847 -26.23 32.82 -33.01
N GLU A 848 -26.26 32.73 -34.35
CA GLU A 848 -27.22 33.46 -35.19
C GLU A 848 -28.66 33.04 -34.88
N GLU A 849 -28.91 31.73 -34.72
CA GLU A 849 -30.22 31.18 -34.34
C GLU A 849 -30.69 31.72 -32.97
N GLU A 850 -29.85 31.70 -31.93
CA GLU A 850 -30.20 32.19 -30.59
C GLU A 850 -30.65 33.67 -30.57
N GLN A 851 -30.18 34.52 -31.50
CA GLN A 851 -30.64 35.91 -31.59
C GLN A 851 -32.08 36.08 -32.10
N TYR A 852 -32.69 35.08 -32.75
CA TYR A 852 -34.07 35.13 -33.26
C TYR A 852 -35.11 34.47 -32.32
N ALA A 853 -34.71 34.15 -31.08
CA ALA A 853 -35.59 33.54 -30.08
C ALA A 853 -36.41 34.59 -29.30
N LEU A 854 -37.70 34.69 -29.61
CA LEU A 854 -38.65 35.49 -28.79
C LEU A 854 -39.02 34.76 -27.48
N PRO A 855 -39.43 35.49 -26.40
CA PRO A 855 -39.69 34.91 -25.07
C PRO A 855 -40.71 33.76 -24.99
N ASN A 856 -41.56 33.58 -26.01
CA ASN A 856 -42.54 32.49 -26.11
C ASN A 856 -42.01 31.25 -26.89
N SER A 857 -40.70 31.14 -27.09
CA SER A 857 -40.04 30.01 -27.79
C SER A 857 -40.53 29.76 -29.23
N ILE A 858 -40.95 30.82 -29.93
CA ILE A 858 -41.25 30.78 -31.37
C ILE A 858 -40.11 31.48 -32.12
N TYR A 859 -39.41 30.72 -32.95
CA TYR A 859 -38.39 31.24 -33.86
C TYR A 859 -39.03 32.02 -35.01
N THR A 860 -38.52 33.21 -35.28
CA THR A 860 -38.95 34.03 -36.41
C THR A 860 -37.79 34.81 -37.02
N THR A 861 -37.46 34.49 -38.27
CA THR A 861 -36.49 35.24 -39.09
C THR A 861 -37.09 36.49 -39.75
N ALA A 862 -38.34 36.85 -39.43
CA ALA A 862 -38.97 38.07 -39.90
C ALA A 862 -38.69 39.25 -38.96
N GLU A 863 -38.08 40.32 -39.49
CA GLU A 863 -37.93 41.59 -38.77
C GLU A 863 -39.30 42.15 -38.33
N GLN A 864 -39.40 42.62 -37.09
CA GLN A 864 -40.63 43.27 -36.62
C GLN A 864 -40.88 44.59 -37.36
N ARG A 865 -42.10 44.76 -37.88
CA ARG A 865 -42.53 46.02 -38.52
C ARG A 865 -42.94 47.05 -37.45
N PRO A 866 -42.38 48.27 -37.44
CA PRO A 866 -42.74 49.30 -36.45
C PRO A 866 -44.15 49.87 -36.70
N ASN A 867 -45.19 49.16 -36.27
CA ASN A 867 -46.59 49.57 -36.48
C ASN A 867 -47.20 50.33 -35.29
N ALA A 868 -46.56 50.30 -34.12
CA ALA A 868 -46.79 51.17 -32.97
C ALA A 868 -45.46 51.46 -32.25
N TYR A 869 -45.45 52.45 -31.36
CA TYR A 869 -44.38 52.66 -30.36
C TYR A 869 -44.98 52.44 -28.96
N ILE A 870 -44.18 51.85 -28.07
CA ILE A 870 -44.53 51.63 -26.66
C ILE A 870 -43.71 52.65 -25.86
N PRO A 871 -44.32 53.61 -25.15
CA PRO A 871 -43.59 54.56 -24.33
C PRO A 871 -42.94 53.88 -23.12
N ASP A 872 -41.68 54.21 -22.84
CA ASP A 872 -40.86 53.58 -21.80
C ASP A 872 -41.08 54.15 -20.36
N ASP A 873 -42.20 54.84 -20.10
CA ASP A 873 -42.54 55.42 -18.79
C ASP A 873 -43.16 54.38 -17.84
N GLU A 874 -42.42 53.97 -16.80
CA GLU A 874 -42.76 52.87 -15.87
C GLU A 874 -44.10 52.99 -15.10
N ASN A 875 -44.78 54.14 -15.15
CA ASN A 875 -46.02 54.42 -14.39
C ASN A 875 -47.31 54.44 -15.24
N VAL A 876 -47.27 53.97 -16.49
CA VAL A 876 -48.48 53.79 -17.32
C VAL A 876 -48.50 52.39 -17.94
N LEU A 877 -49.66 51.72 -17.93
CA LEU A 877 -49.84 50.43 -18.57
C LEU A 877 -49.43 50.48 -20.06
N PRO A 878 -48.68 49.48 -20.58
CA PRO A 878 -48.09 49.50 -21.92
C PRO A 878 -49.14 49.21 -23.02
N LEU A 879 -50.05 50.16 -23.21
CA LEU A 879 -51.06 50.15 -24.25
C LEU A 879 -50.48 50.78 -25.54
N PRO A 880 -50.35 50.02 -26.65
CA PRO A 880 -49.76 50.53 -27.88
C PRO A 880 -50.52 51.75 -28.41
N ARG A 881 -49.82 52.88 -28.54
CA ARG A 881 -50.40 54.07 -29.19
C ARG A 881 -50.14 53.97 -30.70
N PRO A 882 -51.16 54.21 -31.56
CA PRO A 882 -50.92 54.33 -32.98
C PRO A 882 -49.99 55.52 -33.24
N TYR A 883 -49.08 55.39 -34.20
CA TYR A 883 -48.39 56.55 -34.74
C TYR A 883 -49.42 57.57 -35.25
N GLY A 884 -49.14 58.86 -35.07
CA GLY A 884 -49.98 59.93 -35.61
C GLY A 884 -49.93 59.98 -37.15
N ALA A 885 -50.38 61.10 -37.73
CA ALA A 885 -50.46 61.28 -39.19
C ALA A 885 -49.13 61.20 -39.98
N LEU A 886 -48.01 60.87 -39.31
CA LEU A 886 -46.67 60.67 -39.86
C LEU A 886 -46.10 59.32 -39.38
N ALA A 887 -46.66 58.22 -39.87
CA ALA A 887 -46.18 56.87 -39.54
C ALA A 887 -44.90 56.51 -40.33
N PRO A 888 -43.89 55.85 -39.74
CA PRO A 888 -42.66 55.46 -40.45
C PRO A 888 -42.91 54.39 -41.53
N PHE A 889 -42.83 54.78 -42.81
CA PHE A 889 -42.95 53.85 -43.93
C PHE A 889 -41.59 53.19 -44.26
N LYS A 890 -41.39 51.91 -43.88
CA LYS A 890 -40.28 51.10 -44.38
C LYS A 890 -40.60 50.59 -45.80
N PRO A 891 -39.85 50.97 -46.85
CA PRO A 891 -40.09 50.49 -48.21
C PRO A 891 -40.02 48.97 -48.29
N THR A 892 -40.91 48.36 -49.09
CA THR A 892 -40.88 46.92 -49.32
C THR A 892 -39.81 46.59 -50.35
N GLU A 893 -38.86 45.72 -50.00
CA GLU A 893 -37.85 45.24 -50.96
C GLU A 893 -38.49 44.46 -52.12
N PRO A 894 -37.94 44.54 -53.34
CA PRO A 894 -38.47 43.84 -54.50
C PRO A 894 -38.33 42.32 -54.33
N GLY A 895 -39.47 41.64 -54.11
CA GLY A 895 -39.50 40.21 -53.85
C GLY A 895 -38.85 39.37 -54.95
N SER A 896 -38.28 38.21 -54.55
CA SER A 896 -37.44 37.32 -55.36
C SER A 896 -38.10 36.64 -56.59
N ASN A 897 -39.28 37.12 -57.01
CA ASN A 897 -39.93 36.79 -58.28
C ASN A 897 -39.66 37.81 -59.39
N MET A 898 -38.76 38.79 -59.19
CA MET A 898 -38.17 39.54 -60.30
C MET A 898 -37.36 38.60 -61.20
N ARG A 899 -38.00 38.17 -62.29
CA ARG A 899 -37.45 37.25 -63.30
C ARG A 899 -36.05 37.67 -63.73
N HIS A 900 -35.11 36.72 -63.73
CA HIS A 900 -33.81 36.89 -64.38
C HIS A 900 -34.00 37.22 -65.87
N ILE A 901 -33.87 38.50 -66.22
CA ILE A 901 -33.82 38.94 -67.62
C ILE A 901 -32.50 38.41 -68.19
N ARG A 902 -32.58 37.36 -69.01
CA ARG A 902 -31.43 36.89 -69.79
C ARG A 902 -30.92 38.05 -70.65
N LYS A 903 -29.65 38.44 -70.47
CA LYS A 903 -28.99 39.38 -71.38
C LYS A 903 -29.08 38.82 -72.81
N PRO A 904 -29.51 39.60 -73.81
CA PRO A 904 -29.63 39.10 -75.18
C PRO A 904 -28.25 38.75 -75.73
N ILE A 905 -28.14 37.57 -76.33
CA ILE A 905 -26.91 37.15 -77.01
C ILE A 905 -26.88 37.88 -78.36
N VAL A 906 -25.94 38.81 -78.49
CA VAL A 906 -25.64 39.46 -79.78
C VAL A 906 -25.05 38.40 -80.70
N LYS A 907 -25.75 38.09 -81.80
CA LYS A 907 -25.17 37.26 -82.87
C LYS A 907 -24.05 38.04 -83.56
N PRO A 908 -22.92 37.43 -83.91
CA PRO A 908 -21.99 38.03 -84.87
C PRO A 908 -22.71 38.22 -86.22
N ILE A 909 -22.32 39.28 -86.94
CA ILE A 909 -22.78 39.52 -88.31
C ILE A 909 -21.87 38.73 -89.24
N GLU A 910 -22.46 37.89 -90.07
CA GLU A 910 -21.77 37.24 -91.19
C GLU A 910 -21.77 38.18 -92.41
N ILE A 911 -20.61 38.24 -93.09
CA ILE A 911 -20.42 38.68 -94.48
C ILE A 911 -19.58 37.58 -95.14
#